data_AF-A0A6B1EC35-F1
#
_entry.id   AF-A0A6B1EC35-F1
#
_cell.length_a   1.000
_cell.length_b   1.000
_cell.length_c   1.000
_cell.angle_alpha   90.00
_cell.angle_beta   90.00
_cell.angle_gamma   90.00
#
_symmetry.space_group_name_H-M   'P 1'
#
loop_
_entity.id
_entity.type
_entity.pdbx_description
1 polymer ?
#
loop_
_entity_poly.entity_id
_entity_poly.type
_entity_poly.pdbx_seq_one_letter_code
_entity_poly.pdbx_strand_id
1 'polypeptide(L)'
;MSVSAPSEAASSGAPSRAASRLPGLDGLRGLAVAWVLAFHLWPDLVRGGWLGVGLFFTLSGYLIAGLLDKEVTNTGRLRLGRFMARRVRRLLPAALVTIAATLALTALLDDQPLRTIGIDSLTAALNVFNWHASLDEAGYAVIFEAAPEPLAHFWSLAIEEQFYLVFPAAVALTRRPGRVVAAMAAIGLAGVWLWWGSTDAYVATPVRALEIAAGAGLAVAQARYGAVRRLFQPPADLPRSSRIAWAVLLAVAAALTVVSVLRLGPDEGLVFRGGPQLMALCWVVLVIAAVRDGWPARFMSWAPLRWLGLRSYAIYLFHWPVIELTEWHPVVVIVVTLGLAEASFHLLEMPVRRGTGRLAIPLLAAAAAVVVTVAAVAAAASTPERGIAERAEGADELPAWLAEQDQSGAAPAEDGTPGSVPESTAADLAPTTTAAAPSTTVERPSESPETLAGTTSSEISTSPTDTQPPAAESPPEDGIEDSETLPAAEPTVMDAESGFVEATDGDTGPVTTTSTTAPPQPETTFTVPIVTVLGDSAALYIADGLREWGSASRLMAVVDHSRIGCSPAGTAGSGWRYLRGNIDDEASPMGFLEDRACRDDFIQDGSDAVLVVDHGAVLFDHLSADGEWVSILDPALAADVADSYRRLVAKARGVGARVMFTTAPVLLPSYDRTTSDQPQTSPDRAEAYNMLLRGLVEEFNTAGVPQPVGLIDTAAVLDNYGYDGAFGRSDGMHLDYDRAEVFAAEVLGPAVLALLGLE
;
A
#
# COMPACT_ATOMS: atom_id res chain seq x y z
N MET A 1 -72.62 19.02 43.48
CA MET A 1 -72.31 17.59 43.22
C MET A 1 -72.22 17.36 41.72
N SER A 2 -71.88 16.13 41.29
CA SER A 2 -71.66 15.66 39.91
C SER A 2 -70.59 16.42 39.11
N VAL A 3 -69.44 15.78 38.91
CA VAL A 3 -68.42 16.15 37.93
C VAL A 3 -68.94 15.80 36.52
N SER A 4 -68.76 16.71 35.56
CA SER A 4 -68.90 16.43 34.12
C SER A 4 -67.57 15.99 33.53
N ALA A 5 -67.54 14.83 32.86
CA ALA A 5 -66.33 14.31 32.23
C ALA A 5 -66.05 15.04 30.88
N PRO A 6 -64.80 15.42 30.59
CA PRO A 6 -64.41 15.85 29.24
C PRO A 6 -64.47 14.67 28.26
N SER A 7 -64.95 14.93 27.04
CA SER A 7 -64.99 13.93 25.96
C SER A 7 -63.59 13.62 25.42
N GLU A 8 -63.23 12.34 25.30
CA GLU A 8 -62.01 11.91 24.61
C GLU A 8 -62.14 12.12 23.09
N ALA A 9 -61.66 13.26 22.60
CA ALA A 9 -61.41 13.46 21.18
C ALA A 9 -60.18 12.61 20.78
N ALA A 10 -60.43 11.41 20.25
CA ALA A 10 -59.39 10.47 19.85
C ALA A 10 -58.50 11.04 18.73
N SER A 11 -57.35 11.62 19.10
CA SER A 11 -56.34 12.06 18.16
C SER A 11 -55.62 10.86 17.56
N SER A 12 -55.88 10.59 16.28
CA SER A 12 -55.26 9.52 15.51
C SER A 12 -53.76 9.80 15.31
N GLY A 13 -52.96 9.35 16.27
CA GLY A 13 -51.51 9.52 16.29
C GLY A 13 -50.84 8.84 15.09
N ALA A 14 -50.66 9.60 14.00
CA ALA A 14 -49.89 9.17 12.85
C ALA A 14 -48.48 8.74 13.30
N PRO A 15 -47.96 7.58 12.85
CA PRO A 15 -46.69 7.06 13.33
C PRO A 15 -45.57 8.06 13.10
N SER A 16 -44.74 8.26 14.13
CA SER A 16 -43.70 9.29 14.14
C SER A 16 -42.80 9.17 12.91
N ARG A 17 -42.56 10.32 12.24
CA ARG A 17 -41.75 10.40 11.02
C ARG A 17 -40.45 9.61 11.18
N ALA A 18 -40.13 8.80 10.17
CA ALA A 18 -38.88 8.06 10.11
C ALA A 18 -37.70 8.98 10.38
N ALA A 19 -36.69 8.48 11.11
CA ALA A 19 -35.48 9.24 11.43
C ALA A 19 -34.92 9.89 10.16
N SER A 20 -34.74 11.21 10.21
CA SER A 20 -34.37 12.03 9.06
C SER A 20 -33.06 11.56 8.44
N ARG A 21 -33.13 10.92 7.27
CA ARG A 21 -31.95 10.62 6.47
C ARG A 21 -31.28 11.93 6.09
N LEU A 22 -29.97 12.00 6.24
CA LEU A 22 -29.15 13.18 5.93
C LEU A 22 -28.61 13.01 4.51
N PRO A 23 -29.24 13.58 3.47
CA PRO A 23 -29.01 13.11 2.10
C PRO A 23 -27.64 13.51 1.55
N GLY A 24 -26.98 14.52 2.13
CA GLY A 24 -25.59 14.84 1.84
C GLY A 24 -24.60 13.79 2.36
N LEU A 25 -24.92 13.06 3.44
CA LEU A 25 -24.08 11.94 3.91
C LEU A 25 -24.25 10.71 3.02
N ASP A 26 -25.45 10.44 2.52
CA ASP A 26 -25.63 9.50 1.41
C ASP A 26 -24.79 9.96 0.21
N GLY A 27 -24.79 11.26 -0.11
CA GLY A 27 -23.93 11.87 -1.13
C GLY A 27 -22.43 11.60 -0.99
N LEU A 28 -21.86 11.86 0.20
CA LEU A 28 -20.45 11.60 0.48
C LEU A 28 -20.10 10.10 0.36
N ARG A 29 -21.01 9.20 0.77
CA ARG A 29 -20.87 7.75 0.54
C ARG A 29 -20.87 7.38 -0.96
N GLY A 30 -21.56 8.16 -1.79
CA GLY A 30 -21.55 8.01 -3.24
C GLY A 30 -20.24 8.43 -3.87
N LEU A 31 -19.68 9.57 -3.45
CA LEU A 31 -18.36 10.03 -3.87
C LEU A 31 -17.27 9.04 -3.45
N ALA A 32 -17.28 8.60 -2.19
CA ALA A 32 -16.32 7.65 -1.64
C ALA A 32 -16.22 6.34 -2.45
N VAL A 33 -17.35 5.70 -2.81
CA VAL A 33 -17.31 4.48 -3.63
C VAL A 33 -17.00 4.78 -5.10
N ALA A 34 -17.35 5.96 -5.63
CA ALA A 34 -16.97 6.35 -6.98
C ALA A 34 -15.46 6.55 -7.13
N TRP A 35 -14.78 7.08 -6.11
CA TRP A 35 -13.32 7.19 -6.08
C TRP A 35 -12.63 5.83 -6.01
N VAL A 36 -13.09 4.94 -5.12
CA VAL A 36 -12.56 3.57 -5.03
C VAL A 36 -12.75 2.81 -6.35
N LEU A 37 -13.94 2.89 -6.95
CA LEU A 37 -14.23 2.23 -8.22
C LEU A 37 -13.41 2.82 -9.39
N ALA A 38 -13.14 4.13 -9.37
CA ALA A 38 -12.32 4.76 -10.41
C ALA A 38 -10.81 4.46 -10.24
N PHE A 39 -10.31 4.28 -9.01
CA PHE A 39 -8.93 3.87 -8.74
C PHE A 39 -8.64 2.48 -9.31
N HIS A 40 -9.45 1.46 -8.99
CA HIS A 40 -9.21 0.10 -9.50
C HIS A 40 -9.48 -0.06 -11.02
N LEU A 41 -10.18 0.89 -11.66
CA LEU A 41 -10.48 0.83 -13.10
C LEU A 41 -9.60 1.74 -13.97
N TRP A 42 -9.03 2.80 -13.39
CA TRP A 42 -8.18 3.79 -14.06
C TRP A 42 -7.14 4.36 -13.06
N PRO A 43 -6.20 3.52 -12.56
CA PRO A 43 -5.27 3.92 -11.50
C PRO A 43 -4.45 5.15 -11.86
N ASP A 44 -3.98 5.27 -13.11
CA ASP A 44 -3.21 6.43 -13.60
C ASP A 44 -3.96 7.76 -13.49
N LEU A 45 -5.29 7.72 -13.61
CA LEU A 45 -6.15 8.91 -13.62
C LEU A 45 -6.64 9.28 -12.21
N VAL A 46 -6.78 8.30 -11.32
CA VAL A 46 -7.34 8.47 -9.97
C VAL A 46 -6.47 7.74 -8.93
N ARG A 47 -5.15 8.00 -8.97
CA ARG A 47 -4.11 7.36 -8.13
C ARG A 47 -4.48 7.28 -6.64
N GLY A 48 -5.15 8.29 -6.12
CA GLY A 48 -5.58 8.38 -4.72
C GLY A 48 -7.01 7.96 -4.43
N GLY A 49 -7.72 7.31 -5.35
CA GLY A 49 -9.13 6.96 -5.13
C GLY A 49 -9.38 5.97 -4.00
N TRP A 50 -8.35 5.20 -3.59
CA TRP A 50 -8.33 4.39 -2.37
C TRP A 50 -8.67 5.20 -1.09
N LEU A 51 -8.40 6.51 -1.08
CA LEU A 51 -8.81 7.44 -0.01
C LEU A 51 -10.31 7.46 0.28
N GLY A 52 -11.15 6.99 -0.66
CA GLY A 52 -12.58 6.77 -0.43
C GLY A 52 -12.87 5.81 0.74
N VAL A 53 -11.97 4.87 1.04
CA VAL A 53 -12.08 3.97 2.20
C VAL A 53 -11.95 4.75 3.52
N GLY A 54 -10.98 5.65 3.63
CA GLY A 54 -10.81 6.52 4.80
C GLY A 54 -12.01 7.46 5.01
N LEU A 55 -12.59 7.98 3.92
CA LEU A 55 -13.83 8.75 3.97
C LEU A 55 -15.01 7.90 4.49
N PHE A 56 -15.09 6.60 4.15
CA PHE A 56 -16.07 5.70 4.78
C PHE A 56 -15.84 5.53 6.29
N PHE A 57 -14.59 5.36 6.73
CA PHE A 57 -14.23 5.26 8.14
C PHE A 57 -14.67 6.51 8.93
N THR A 58 -14.35 7.72 8.45
CA THR A 58 -14.80 8.97 9.09
C THR A 58 -16.33 9.12 9.08
N LEU A 59 -17.00 8.80 7.97
CA LEU A 59 -18.47 8.83 7.89
C LEU A 59 -19.13 7.88 8.90
N SER A 60 -18.58 6.67 9.05
CA SER A 60 -19.12 5.67 9.96
C SER A 60 -18.81 5.96 11.42
N GLY A 61 -17.64 6.53 11.74
CA GLY A 61 -17.36 7.09 13.06
C GLY A 61 -18.43 8.11 13.49
N TYR A 62 -18.73 9.08 12.62
CA TYR A 62 -19.75 10.10 12.87
C TYR A 62 -21.15 9.50 13.03
N LEU A 63 -21.57 8.61 12.12
CA LEU A 63 -22.90 8.00 12.13
C LEU A 63 -23.13 7.06 13.33
N ILE A 64 -22.13 6.32 13.79
CA ILE A 64 -22.26 5.47 14.99
C ILE A 64 -22.26 6.31 16.25
N ALA A 65 -21.27 7.17 16.45
CA ALA A 65 -21.14 7.95 17.68
C ALA A 65 -22.33 8.87 17.90
N GLY A 66 -22.84 9.53 16.85
CA GLY A 66 -24.05 10.35 16.92
C GLY A 66 -25.31 9.55 17.27
N LEU A 67 -25.42 8.30 16.82
CA LEU A 67 -26.53 7.41 17.18
C LEU A 67 -26.43 6.90 18.62
N LEU A 68 -25.23 6.53 19.08
CA LEU A 68 -25.01 6.04 20.45
C LEU A 68 -25.17 7.15 21.49
N ASP A 69 -24.54 8.31 21.30
CA ASP A 69 -24.66 9.44 22.24
C ASP A 69 -26.13 9.91 22.32
N LYS A 70 -26.86 9.89 21.19
CA LYS A 70 -28.31 10.14 21.18
C LYS A 70 -29.14 9.05 21.89
N GLU A 71 -28.79 7.76 21.81
CA GLU A 71 -29.49 6.70 22.54
C GLU A 71 -29.20 6.79 24.06
N VAL A 72 -27.95 7.06 24.44
CA VAL A 72 -27.52 7.29 25.84
C VAL A 72 -28.19 8.54 26.43
N THR A 73 -28.12 9.68 25.75
CA THR A 73 -28.64 10.97 26.24
C THR A 73 -30.17 10.94 26.41
N ASN A 74 -30.91 10.28 25.51
CA ASN A 74 -32.38 10.23 25.59
C ASN A 74 -32.92 9.13 26.51
N THR A 75 -32.15 8.08 26.83
CA THR A 75 -32.70 6.90 27.55
C THR A 75 -31.85 6.37 28.71
N GLY A 76 -30.65 6.93 28.94
CA GLY A 76 -29.71 6.52 29.99
C GLY A 76 -29.11 5.12 29.82
N ARG A 77 -29.44 4.39 28.75
CA ARG A 77 -29.05 2.99 28.52
C ARG A 77 -28.77 2.76 27.04
N LEU A 78 -27.92 1.79 26.73
CA LEU A 78 -27.69 1.32 25.35
C LEU A 78 -28.28 -0.08 25.16
N ARG A 79 -29.12 -0.25 24.13
CA ARG A 79 -29.72 -1.55 23.79
C ARG A 79 -28.82 -2.28 22.80
N LEU A 80 -27.62 -2.67 23.26
CA LEU A 80 -26.54 -3.22 22.43
C LEU A 80 -27.00 -4.33 21.47
N GLY A 81 -27.73 -5.35 21.96
CA GLY A 81 -28.27 -6.41 21.09
C GLY A 81 -29.26 -5.92 20.01
N ARG A 82 -30.01 -4.84 20.28
CA ARG A 82 -30.87 -4.19 19.27
C ARG A 82 -30.04 -3.37 18.26
N PHE A 83 -28.92 -2.79 18.68
CA PHE A 83 -27.95 -2.18 17.77
C PHE A 83 -27.32 -3.22 16.85
N MET A 84 -26.74 -4.29 17.40
CA MET A 84 -26.11 -5.36 16.62
C MET A 84 -27.10 -6.04 15.67
N ALA A 85 -28.30 -6.40 16.12
CA ALA A 85 -29.32 -6.97 15.25
C ALA A 85 -29.78 -6.04 14.11
N ARG A 86 -29.59 -4.71 14.21
CA ARG A 86 -29.80 -3.78 13.08
C ARG A 86 -28.60 -3.77 12.12
N ARG A 87 -27.37 -3.98 12.62
CA ARG A 87 -26.12 -4.03 11.83
C ARG A 87 -25.97 -5.35 11.09
N VAL A 88 -26.12 -6.48 11.78
CA VAL A 88 -26.12 -7.83 11.19
C VAL A 88 -27.14 -7.93 10.05
N ARG A 89 -28.40 -7.50 10.25
CA ARG A 89 -29.41 -7.47 9.17
C ARG A 89 -29.11 -6.47 8.04
N ARG A 90 -28.10 -5.61 8.19
CA ARG A 90 -27.71 -4.58 7.22
C ARG A 90 -26.50 -4.99 6.38
N LEU A 91 -25.53 -5.70 6.96
CA LEU A 91 -24.21 -5.97 6.38
C LEU A 91 -24.12 -7.44 5.93
N LEU A 92 -24.02 -8.35 6.91
CA LEU A 92 -23.83 -9.80 6.75
C LEU A 92 -24.58 -10.48 5.57
N PRO A 93 -25.86 -10.15 5.25
CA PRO A 93 -26.55 -10.75 4.10
C PRO A 93 -25.88 -10.59 2.75
N ALA A 94 -25.26 -9.42 2.48
CA ALA A 94 -24.57 -9.21 1.21
C ALA A 94 -23.16 -9.81 1.29
N ALA A 95 -22.42 -9.56 2.39
CA ALA A 95 -21.07 -10.10 2.58
C ALA A 95 -21.00 -11.62 2.44
N LEU A 96 -21.88 -12.40 3.11
CA LEU A 96 -21.86 -13.86 3.00
C LEU A 96 -22.15 -14.36 1.57
N VAL A 97 -23.05 -13.69 0.85
CA VAL A 97 -23.35 -14.07 -0.55
C VAL A 97 -22.19 -13.67 -1.46
N THR A 98 -21.54 -12.53 -1.23
CA THR A 98 -20.32 -12.13 -1.95
C THR A 98 -19.20 -13.13 -1.71
N ILE A 99 -18.86 -13.45 -0.46
CA ILE A 99 -17.79 -14.40 -0.12
C ILE A 99 -18.08 -15.77 -0.72
N ALA A 100 -19.27 -16.33 -0.50
CA ALA A 100 -19.62 -17.66 -1.00
C ALA A 100 -19.73 -17.73 -2.53
N ALA A 101 -20.12 -16.65 -3.21
CA ALA A 101 -20.12 -16.59 -4.67
C ALA A 101 -18.70 -16.42 -5.23
N THR A 102 -17.86 -15.61 -4.58
CA THR A 102 -16.46 -15.39 -4.96
C THR A 102 -15.68 -16.68 -4.84
N LEU A 103 -15.73 -17.33 -3.66
CA LEU A 103 -15.14 -18.65 -3.40
C LEU A 103 -15.59 -19.71 -4.42
N ALA A 104 -16.88 -19.72 -4.78
CA ALA A 104 -17.41 -20.66 -5.77
C ALA A 104 -17.05 -20.30 -7.23
N LEU A 105 -16.67 -19.05 -7.52
CA LEU A 105 -16.22 -18.63 -8.85
C LEU A 105 -14.72 -18.87 -9.00
N THR A 106 -13.89 -18.52 -8.02
CA THR A 106 -12.46 -18.89 -7.97
C THR A 106 -12.31 -20.40 -8.17
N ALA A 107 -13.01 -21.21 -7.36
CA ALA A 107 -13.03 -22.68 -7.45
C ALA A 107 -13.66 -23.28 -8.74
N LEU A 108 -14.00 -22.46 -9.74
CA LEU A 108 -14.52 -22.86 -11.06
C LEU A 108 -13.81 -22.19 -12.25
N LEU A 109 -12.97 -21.18 -12.01
CA LEU A 109 -12.36 -20.33 -13.02
C LEU A 109 -10.83 -20.21 -12.89
N ASP A 110 -10.28 -20.63 -11.74
CA ASP A 110 -8.91 -20.36 -11.31
C ASP A 110 -8.35 -21.62 -10.63
N ASP A 111 -7.07 -21.91 -10.84
CA ASP A 111 -6.37 -23.08 -10.28
C ASP A 111 -5.79 -22.78 -8.87
N GLN A 112 -6.07 -21.60 -8.31
CA GLN A 112 -5.77 -21.23 -6.92
C GLN A 112 -6.15 -22.33 -5.91
N PRO A 113 -5.22 -22.74 -5.01
CA PRO A 113 -5.51 -23.76 -3.99
C PRO A 113 -6.77 -23.43 -3.18
N LEU A 114 -7.73 -24.36 -3.14
CA LEU A 114 -8.99 -24.24 -2.39
C LEU A 114 -8.77 -23.96 -0.89
N ARG A 115 -7.57 -24.28 -0.39
CA ARG A 115 -7.06 -23.97 0.94
C ARG A 115 -6.90 -22.47 1.17
N THR A 116 -6.26 -21.74 0.25
CA THR A 116 -5.95 -20.30 0.36
C THR A 116 -7.23 -19.48 0.37
N ILE A 117 -8.00 -19.53 -0.73
CA ILE A 117 -9.29 -18.82 -0.86
C ILE A 117 -10.32 -19.25 0.22
N GLY A 118 -10.17 -20.46 0.78
CA GLY A 118 -10.94 -20.95 1.92
C GLY A 118 -10.60 -20.27 3.25
N ILE A 119 -9.32 -19.95 3.50
CA ILE A 119 -8.87 -19.17 4.66
C ILE A 119 -9.28 -17.69 4.49
N ASP A 120 -9.14 -17.13 3.29
CA ASP A 120 -9.59 -15.76 2.98
C ASP A 120 -11.09 -15.60 3.21
N SER A 121 -11.87 -16.56 2.72
CA SER A 121 -13.31 -16.63 2.94
C SER A 121 -13.68 -16.69 4.42
N LEU A 122 -12.89 -17.42 5.23
CA LEU A 122 -13.08 -17.50 6.68
C LEU A 122 -12.72 -16.18 7.37
N THR A 123 -11.56 -15.60 7.09
CA THR A 123 -11.08 -14.38 7.76
C THR A 123 -11.88 -13.14 7.37
N ALA A 124 -12.36 -13.07 6.11
CA ALA A 124 -13.35 -12.12 5.65
C ALA A 124 -14.69 -12.29 6.40
N ALA A 125 -15.23 -13.51 6.49
CA ALA A 125 -16.49 -13.78 7.18
C ALA A 125 -16.41 -13.54 8.71
N LEU A 126 -15.23 -13.70 9.31
CA LEU A 126 -14.94 -13.40 10.72
C LEU A 126 -14.61 -11.92 10.99
N ASN A 127 -14.46 -11.08 9.95
CA ASN A 127 -14.02 -9.68 10.06
C ASN A 127 -12.62 -9.53 10.71
N VAL A 128 -11.69 -10.42 10.35
CA VAL A 128 -10.27 -10.39 10.75
C VAL A 128 -9.31 -10.43 9.55
N PHE A 129 -9.81 -10.29 8.32
CA PHE A 129 -9.00 -10.33 7.10
C PHE A 129 -7.79 -9.37 7.15
N ASN A 130 -7.94 -8.16 7.69
CA ASN A 130 -6.80 -7.23 7.82
C ASN A 130 -5.71 -7.73 8.77
N TRP A 131 -6.04 -8.56 9.77
CA TRP A 131 -5.04 -9.23 10.61
C TRP A 131 -4.44 -10.46 9.93
N HIS A 132 -5.14 -11.09 8.99
CA HIS A 132 -4.52 -12.12 8.16
C HIS A 132 -3.48 -11.51 7.23
N ALA A 133 -3.83 -10.43 6.51
CA ALA A 133 -2.90 -9.72 5.65
C ALA A 133 -1.66 -9.22 6.42
N SER A 134 -1.84 -8.60 7.61
CA SER A 134 -0.73 -8.21 8.50
C SER A 134 0.08 -9.36 9.12
N LEU A 135 -0.25 -10.62 8.84
CA LEU A 135 0.47 -11.82 9.30
C LEU A 135 0.93 -12.70 8.14
N ASP A 136 0.70 -12.30 6.89
CA ASP A 136 1.26 -12.93 5.71
C ASP A 136 2.51 -12.16 5.25
N GLU A 137 3.48 -12.86 4.63
CA GLU A 137 4.77 -12.28 4.23
C GLU A 137 4.61 -11.22 3.14
N ALA A 138 3.51 -11.25 2.39
CA ALA A 138 3.14 -10.21 1.43
C ALA A 138 2.61 -8.93 2.10
N GLY A 139 2.05 -8.98 3.31
CA GLY A 139 1.67 -7.80 4.11
C GLY A 139 0.74 -6.82 3.38
N TYR A 140 1.27 -5.66 3.01
CA TYR A 140 0.59 -4.63 2.21
C TYR A 140 0.35 -5.05 0.75
N ALA A 141 1.28 -5.82 0.16
CA ALA A 141 1.23 -6.23 -1.24
C ALA A 141 -0.06 -7.01 -1.56
N VAL A 142 -0.56 -7.80 -0.61
CA VAL A 142 -1.88 -8.49 -0.62
C VAL A 142 -3.03 -7.62 -1.15
N ILE A 143 -2.94 -6.30 -0.99
CA ILE A 143 -4.04 -5.36 -1.27
C ILE A 143 -3.79 -4.53 -2.54
N PHE A 144 -2.56 -4.47 -3.07
CA PHE A 144 -2.19 -3.55 -4.15
C PHE A 144 -1.16 -4.07 -5.18
N GLU A 145 -0.39 -5.13 -4.87
CA GLU A 145 0.82 -5.53 -5.61
C GLU A 145 0.92 -7.06 -5.85
N ALA A 146 0.17 -7.87 -5.11
CA ALA A 146 0.27 -9.34 -5.10
C ALA A 146 -0.61 -10.02 -6.17
N ALA A 147 -0.68 -11.36 -6.10
CA ALA A 147 -1.58 -12.17 -6.91
C ALA A 147 -3.06 -11.75 -6.75
N PRO A 148 -3.94 -11.99 -7.75
CA PRO A 148 -5.34 -11.61 -7.66
C PRO A 148 -6.00 -12.30 -6.47
N GLU A 149 -6.28 -11.53 -5.42
CA GLU A 149 -7.00 -11.97 -4.23
C GLU A 149 -8.42 -11.39 -4.27
N PRO A 150 -9.43 -12.14 -4.74
CA PRO A 150 -10.77 -11.59 -4.99
C PRO A 150 -11.51 -11.14 -3.71
N LEU A 151 -10.94 -11.40 -2.53
CA LEU A 151 -11.45 -10.97 -1.23
C LEU A 151 -10.61 -9.89 -0.54
N ALA A 152 -9.45 -9.47 -1.06
CA ALA A 152 -8.51 -8.56 -0.38
C ALA A 152 -9.19 -7.32 0.23
N HIS A 153 -10.09 -6.66 -0.54
CA HIS A 153 -10.88 -5.50 -0.12
C HIS A 153 -11.66 -5.66 1.22
N PHE A 154 -11.90 -6.88 1.71
CA PHE A 154 -12.48 -7.13 3.04
C PHE A 154 -11.59 -6.65 4.20
N TRP A 155 -10.30 -6.34 3.99
CA TRP A 155 -9.44 -5.71 5.00
C TRP A 155 -10.10 -4.46 5.62
N SER A 156 -10.76 -3.63 4.80
CA SER A 156 -11.36 -2.39 5.28
C SER A 156 -12.66 -2.63 6.04
N LEU A 157 -13.46 -3.60 5.57
CA LEU A 157 -14.70 -4.02 6.22
C LEU A 157 -14.43 -4.64 7.59
N ALA A 158 -13.35 -5.42 7.71
CA ALA A 158 -12.90 -5.98 8.97
C ALA A 158 -12.68 -4.89 10.03
N ILE A 159 -11.92 -3.83 9.68
CA ILE A 159 -11.69 -2.68 10.57
C ILE A 159 -13.00 -1.93 10.90
N GLU A 160 -13.90 -1.76 9.93
CA GLU A 160 -15.21 -1.11 10.16
C GLU A 160 -16.11 -1.93 11.12
N GLU A 161 -16.16 -3.25 10.96
CA GLU A 161 -16.95 -4.15 11.82
C GLU A 161 -16.31 -4.37 13.21
N GLN A 162 -14.98 -4.41 13.31
CA GLN A 162 -14.25 -4.37 14.58
C GLN A 162 -14.64 -3.12 15.39
N PHE A 163 -14.67 -1.93 14.76
CA PHE A 163 -15.19 -0.71 15.38
C PHE A 163 -16.67 -0.84 15.75
N TYR A 164 -17.51 -1.40 14.86
CA TYR A 164 -18.94 -1.62 15.14
C TYR A 164 -19.20 -2.57 16.31
N LEU A 165 -18.26 -3.45 16.67
CA LEU A 165 -18.32 -4.28 17.87
C LEU A 165 -17.78 -3.56 19.11
N VAL A 166 -16.51 -3.11 19.06
CA VAL A 166 -15.76 -2.60 20.22
C VAL A 166 -16.31 -1.28 20.73
N PHE A 167 -16.56 -0.31 19.85
CA PHE A 167 -16.96 1.04 20.28
C PHE A 167 -18.34 1.05 20.97
N PRO A 168 -19.41 0.44 20.44
CA PRO A 168 -20.69 0.38 21.15
C PRO A 168 -20.62 -0.38 22.49
N ALA A 169 -19.77 -1.40 22.60
CA ALA A 169 -19.54 -2.11 23.87
C ALA A 169 -18.82 -1.22 24.91
N ALA A 170 -17.73 -0.56 24.51
CA ALA A 170 -16.99 0.36 25.37
C ALA A 170 -17.83 1.58 25.81
N VAL A 171 -18.70 2.09 24.92
CA VAL A 171 -19.65 3.16 25.26
C VAL A 171 -20.75 2.65 26.20
N ALA A 172 -21.24 1.42 26.04
CA ALA A 172 -22.24 0.83 26.94
C ALA A 172 -21.67 0.59 28.36
N LEU A 173 -20.41 0.17 28.47
CA LEU A 173 -19.69 -0.04 29.73
C LEU A 173 -19.38 1.29 30.44
N THR A 174 -18.70 2.21 29.75
CA THR A 174 -18.21 3.47 30.34
C THR A 174 -19.30 4.53 30.50
N ARG A 175 -20.36 4.47 29.68
CA ARG A 175 -21.37 5.53 29.45
C ARG A 175 -20.78 6.90 29.08
N ARG A 176 -19.53 6.94 28.61
CA ARG A 176 -18.75 8.16 28.39
C ARG A 176 -18.10 8.15 26.99
N PRO A 177 -18.88 8.27 25.89
CA PRO A 177 -18.34 8.10 24.53
C PRO A 177 -17.16 9.04 24.21
N GLY A 178 -17.13 10.27 24.73
CA GLY A 178 -15.95 11.14 24.59
C GLY A 178 -14.65 10.60 25.21
N ARG A 179 -14.71 9.78 26.28
CA ARG A 179 -13.52 9.07 26.80
C ARG A 179 -13.14 7.89 25.91
N VAL A 180 -14.11 7.21 25.31
CA VAL A 180 -13.84 6.10 24.36
C VAL A 180 -13.19 6.64 23.09
N VAL A 181 -13.70 7.74 22.53
CA VAL A 181 -13.07 8.41 21.38
C VAL A 181 -11.67 8.93 21.73
N ALA A 182 -11.48 9.54 22.90
CA ALA A 182 -10.14 9.98 23.33
C ALA A 182 -9.15 8.81 23.48
N ALA A 183 -9.61 7.66 23.99
CA ALA A 183 -8.80 6.44 24.06
C ALA A 183 -8.49 5.88 22.66
N MET A 184 -9.46 5.84 21.75
CA MET A 184 -9.22 5.44 20.35
C MET A 184 -8.20 6.36 19.65
N ALA A 185 -8.31 7.68 19.84
CA ALA A 185 -7.38 8.64 19.27
C ALA A 185 -5.97 8.49 19.87
N ALA A 186 -5.83 8.26 21.18
CA ALA A 186 -4.54 8.00 21.81
C ALA A 186 -3.91 6.68 21.34
N ILE A 187 -4.69 5.60 21.24
CA ILE A 187 -4.25 4.30 20.73
C ILE A 187 -3.80 4.41 19.27
N GLY A 188 -4.56 5.11 18.43
CA GLY A 188 -4.21 5.28 17.02
C GLY A 188 -3.05 6.25 16.77
N LEU A 189 -2.86 7.26 17.62
CA LEU A 189 -1.64 8.10 17.58
C LEU A 189 -0.40 7.31 17.99
N ALA A 190 -0.50 6.48 19.04
CA ALA A 190 0.57 5.54 19.40
C ALA A 190 0.83 4.52 18.27
N GLY A 191 -0.22 4.09 17.55
CA GLY A 191 -0.11 3.28 16.35
C GLY A 191 0.64 3.98 15.22
N VAL A 192 0.26 5.21 14.85
CA VAL A 192 0.95 6.00 13.80
C VAL A 192 2.43 6.19 14.15
N TRP A 193 2.78 6.30 15.44
CA TRP A 193 4.17 6.37 15.88
C TRP A 193 4.91 5.03 15.83
N LEU A 194 4.26 3.93 16.21
CA LEU A 194 4.86 2.58 16.25
C LEU A 194 5.06 1.97 14.85
N TRP A 195 4.14 2.23 13.92
CA TRP A 195 4.21 1.79 12.51
C TRP A 195 4.66 2.92 11.57
N TRP A 196 5.42 3.91 12.05
CA TRP A 196 5.81 5.07 11.23
C TRP A 196 6.70 4.66 10.05
N GLY A 197 6.18 4.78 8.82
CA GLY A 197 6.88 4.38 7.59
C GLY A 197 6.70 2.92 7.19
N SER A 198 6.26 2.05 8.12
CA SER A 198 5.96 0.64 7.83
C SER A 198 4.72 0.51 6.95
N THR A 199 4.79 -0.36 5.93
CA THR A 199 3.67 -0.63 5.01
C THR A 199 2.44 -1.21 5.73
N ASP A 200 2.66 -1.97 6.82
CA ASP A 200 1.61 -2.50 7.71
C ASP A 200 0.74 -1.40 8.35
N ALA A 201 1.23 -0.15 8.44
CA ALA A 201 0.46 0.99 8.92
C ALA A 201 -0.89 1.14 8.18
N TYR A 202 -0.96 0.71 6.93
CA TYR A 202 -2.16 0.78 6.12
C TYR A 202 -3.25 -0.23 6.54
N VAL A 203 -2.86 -1.41 7.03
CA VAL A 203 -3.77 -2.50 7.46
C VAL A 203 -3.97 -2.56 8.97
N ALA A 204 -3.04 -1.99 9.75
CA ALA A 204 -3.08 -1.99 11.21
C ALA A 204 -4.34 -1.29 11.77
N THR A 205 -5.23 -2.06 12.40
CA THR A 205 -6.46 -1.56 13.05
C THR A 205 -6.21 -0.32 13.95
N PRO A 206 -5.15 -0.22 14.78
CA PRO A 206 -4.88 0.97 15.57
C PRO A 206 -4.70 2.24 14.72
N VAL A 207 -3.88 2.14 13.68
CA VAL A 207 -3.51 3.26 12.79
C VAL A 207 -4.72 3.77 12.02
N ARG A 208 -5.54 2.86 11.48
CA ARG A 208 -6.77 3.19 10.74
C ARG A 208 -7.93 3.64 11.64
N ALA A 209 -7.94 3.24 12.91
CA ALA A 209 -8.96 3.67 13.87
C ALA A 209 -8.95 5.19 14.14
N LEU A 210 -7.88 5.93 13.80
CA LEU A 210 -7.86 7.40 13.85
C LEU A 210 -8.85 8.05 12.88
N GLU A 211 -8.99 7.53 11.66
CA GLU A 211 -9.92 8.06 10.65
C GLU A 211 -11.38 7.93 11.14
N ILE A 212 -11.67 6.82 11.82
CA ILE A 212 -12.95 6.58 12.51
C ILE A 212 -13.09 7.50 13.74
N ALA A 213 -12.04 7.64 14.55
CA ALA A 213 -12.04 8.47 15.75
C ALA A 213 -12.26 9.96 15.45
N ALA A 214 -11.77 10.49 14.32
CA ALA A 214 -12.03 11.85 13.87
C ALA A 214 -13.53 12.10 13.65
N GLY A 215 -14.20 11.20 12.92
CA GLY A 215 -15.65 11.27 12.70
C GLY A 215 -16.47 11.07 13.99
N ALA A 216 -16.08 10.10 14.82
CA ALA A 216 -16.71 9.86 16.12
C ALA A 216 -16.55 11.05 17.07
N GLY A 217 -15.39 11.70 17.04
CA GLY A 217 -15.07 12.94 17.74
C GLY A 217 -15.96 14.09 17.32
N LEU A 218 -16.13 14.30 16.01
CA LEU A 218 -17.05 15.32 15.48
C LEU A 218 -18.47 15.15 16.01
N ALA A 219 -19.01 13.93 16.01
CA ALA A 219 -20.38 13.66 16.48
C ALA A 219 -20.52 13.90 18.00
N VAL A 220 -19.57 13.39 18.80
CA VAL A 220 -19.55 13.60 20.26
C VAL A 220 -19.37 15.09 20.60
N ALA A 221 -18.53 15.80 19.84
CA ALA A 221 -18.27 17.22 20.04
C ALA A 221 -19.47 18.10 19.65
N GLN A 222 -20.16 17.78 18.54
CA GLN A 222 -21.41 18.44 18.12
C GLN A 222 -22.51 18.35 19.19
N ALA A 223 -22.63 17.18 19.85
CA ALA A 223 -23.60 16.99 20.92
C ALA A 223 -23.28 17.82 22.17
N ARG A 224 -22.00 17.93 22.53
CA ARG A 224 -21.54 18.43 23.85
C ARG A 224 -21.11 19.89 23.86
N TYR A 225 -20.39 20.34 22.84
CA TYR A 225 -19.78 21.67 22.83
C TYR A 225 -20.61 22.63 21.97
N GLY A 226 -21.15 23.68 22.62
CA GLY A 226 -21.95 24.70 21.95
C GLY A 226 -21.22 25.37 20.78
N ALA A 227 -19.89 25.52 20.86
CA ALA A 227 -19.05 26.03 19.78
C ALA A 227 -19.10 25.13 18.53
N VAL A 228 -18.96 23.81 18.68
CA VAL A 228 -19.03 22.86 17.57
C VAL A 228 -20.45 22.78 16.99
N ARG A 229 -21.48 22.90 17.85
CA ARG A 229 -22.88 22.96 17.39
C ARG A 229 -23.17 24.19 16.51
N ARG A 230 -22.48 25.33 16.72
CA ARG A 230 -22.61 26.52 15.84
C ARG A 230 -22.13 26.28 14.41
N LEU A 231 -21.22 25.32 14.19
CA LEU A 231 -20.65 25.04 12.87
C LEU A 231 -21.67 24.41 11.91
N PHE A 232 -22.72 23.78 12.46
CA PHE A 232 -23.83 23.18 11.72
C PHE A 232 -25.02 24.13 11.51
N GLN A 233 -24.99 25.36 12.06
CA GLN A 233 -26.07 26.34 11.84
C GLN A 233 -26.07 26.89 10.41
N PRO A 234 -27.22 27.28 9.85
CA PRO A 234 -27.31 27.90 8.53
C PRO A 234 -26.27 29.03 8.33
N PRO A 235 -25.60 29.15 7.17
CA PRO A 235 -24.62 30.21 6.92
C PRO A 235 -25.17 31.63 7.08
N ALA A 236 -26.48 31.81 6.88
CA ALA A 236 -27.17 33.09 7.07
C ALA A 236 -27.05 33.64 8.51
N ASP A 237 -26.99 32.75 9.51
CA ASP A 237 -26.95 33.10 10.93
C ASP A 237 -25.54 33.51 11.40
N LEU A 238 -24.52 33.44 10.53
CA LEU A 238 -23.13 33.74 10.87
C LEU A 238 -22.67 35.15 10.42
N PRO A 239 -21.78 35.80 11.20
CA PRO A 239 -21.05 37.01 10.78
C PRO A 239 -20.34 36.82 9.43
N ARG A 240 -20.15 37.91 8.68
CA ARG A 240 -19.53 37.87 7.34
C ARG A 240 -18.10 37.30 7.38
N SER A 241 -17.30 37.66 8.39
CA SER A 241 -15.97 37.10 8.63
C SER A 241 -16.02 35.59 8.86
N SER A 242 -16.90 35.12 9.75
CA SER A 242 -17.10 33.68 10.00
C SER A 242 -17.58 32.92 8.76
N ARG A 243 -18.43 33.52 7.92
CA ARG A 243 -18.82 32.93 6.62
C ARG A 243 -17.65 32.78 5.66
N ILE A 244 -16.80 33.80 5.55
CA ILE A 244 -15.60 33.77 4.70
C ILE A 244 -14.62 32.71 5.19
N ALA A 245 -14.33 32.67 6.50
CA ALA A 245 -13.48 31.65 7.10
C ALA A 245 -14.01 30.21 6.85
N TRP A 246 -15.32 30.00 6.96
CA TRP A 246 -15.94 28.70 6.63
C TRP A 246 -15.89 28.36 5.14
N ALA A 247 -15.99 29.34 4.25
CA ALA A 247 -15.85 29.12 2.81
C ALA A 247 -14.40 28.76 2.44
N VAL A 248 -13.40 29.46 3.00
CA VAL A 248 -11.98 29.18 2.79
C VAL A 248 -11.61 27.80 3.35
N LEU A 249 -12.02 27.47 4.58
CA LEU A 249 -11.74 26.16 5.19
C LEU A 249 -12.37 25.01 4.38
N LEU A 250 -13.59 25.19 3.88
CA LEU A 250 -14.22 24.19 3.01
C LEU A 250 -13.52 24.09 1.64
N ALA A 251 -13.11 25.21 1.05
CA ALA A 251 -12.39 25.22 -0.22
C ALA A 251 -11.03 24.53 -0.10
N VAL A 252 -10.27 24.79 0.97
CA VAL A 252 -8.98 24.12 1.25
C VAL A 252 -9.19 22.63 1.50
N ALA A 253 -10.14 22.23 2.35
CA ALA A 253 -10.41 20.82 2.63
C ALA A 253 -10.85 20.05 1.36
N ALA A 254 -11.70 20.67 0.52
CA ALA A 254 -12.11 20.08 -0.75
C ALA A 254 -10.97 20.02 -1.77
N ALA A 255 -10.16 21.08 -1.90
CA ALA A 255 -9.01 21.11 -2.79
C ALA A 255 -7.96 20.06 -2.41
N LEU A 256 -7.60 19.95 -1.13
CA LEU A 256 -6.69 18.90 -0.64
C LEU A 256 -7.25 17.50 -0.90
N THR A 257 -8.54 17.26 -0.64
CA THR A 257 -9.17 15.97 -0.92
C THR A 257 -9.12 15.63 -2.42
N VAL A 258 -9.43 16.59 -3.30
CA VAL A 258 -9.42 16.37 -4.76
C VAL A 258 -7.99 16.20 -5.30
N VAL A 259 -7.03 17.00 -4.84
CA VAL A 259 -5.63 16.88 -5.26
C VAL A 259 -5.07 15.53 -4.85
N SER A 260 -5.26 15.09 -3.59
CA SER A 260 -4.78 13.77 -3.17
C SER A 260 -5.47 12.63 -3.92
N VAL A 261 -6.80 12.68 -4.13
CA VAL A 261 -7.52 11.65 -4.92
C VAL A 261 -7.01 11.53 -6.37
N LEU A 262 -6.51 12.63 -6.95
CA LEU A 262 -5.97 12.65 -8.33
C LEU A 262 -4.45 12.44 -8.43
N ARG A 263 -3.70 12.46 -7.31
CA ARG A 263 -2.22 12.49 -7.35
C ARG A 263 -1.52 11.50 -6.42
N LEU A 264 -2.03 11.32 -5.20
CA LEU A 264 -1.38 10.52 -4.16
C LEU A 264 -1.58 9.02 -4.45
N GLY A 265 -0.57 8.38 -5.05
CA GLY A 265 -0.55 6.94 -5.22
C GLY A 265 -0.60 6.14 -3.90
N PRO A 266 -0.94 4.85 -3.98
CA PRO A 266 -0.79 3.91 -2.85
C PRO A 266 0.69 3.76 -2.43
N ASP A 267 1.58 3.82 -3.42
CA ASP A 267 3.05 3.75 -3.36
C ASP A 267 3.72 4.86 -2.52
N GLU A 268 3.08 6.03 -2.40
CA GLU A 268 3.74 7.22 -1.85
C GLU A 268 4.00 7.09 -0.34
N GLY A 269 5.25 7.27 0.11
CA GLY A 269 5.63 7.12 1.53
C GLY A 269 4.83 7.97 2.54
N LEU A 270 4.10 9.01 2.09
CA LEU A 270 3.13 9.75 2.92
C LEU A 270 1.96 8.86 3.42
N VAL A 271 1.61 7.80 2.69
CA VAL A 271 0.56 6.82 3.06
C VAL A 271 0.89 6.17 4.41
N PHE A 272 2.14 5.77 4.60
CA PHE A 272 2.65 5.08 5.80
C PHE A 272 3.10 6.05 6.92
N ARG A 273 3.17 7.36 6.61
CA ARG A 273 3.57 8.44 7.52
C ARG A 273 2.39 9.32 7.99
N GLY A 274 1.20 8.73 8.10
CA GLY A 274 0.01 9.39 8.66
C GLY A 274 -0.84 10.21 7.69
N GLY A 275 -0.58 10.16 6.39
CA GLY A 275 -1.34 10.86 5.34
C GLY A 275 -2.86 10.65 5.38
N PRO A 276 -3.38 9.41 5.47
CA PRO A 276 -4.82 9.14 5.58
C PRO A 276 -5.46 9.81 6.81
N GLN A 277 -4.75 9.83 7.94
CA GLN A 277 -5.20 10.40 9.20
C GLN A 277 -5.24 11.93 9.15
N LEU A 278 -4.32 12.57 8.41
CA LEU A 278 -4.39 14.00 8.09
C LEU A 278 -5.60 14.30 7.17
N MET A 279 -5.85 13.44 6.17
CA MET A 279 -6.98 13.62 5.25
C MET A 279 -8.35 13.46 5.95
N ALA A 280 -8.43 12.66 7.02
CA ALA A 280 -9.62 12.58 7.87
C ALA A 280 -10.03 13.92 8.51
N LEU A 281 -9.09 14.87 8.70
CA LEU A 281 -9.41 16.23 9.13
C LEU A 281 -10.13 17.02 8.03
N CYS A 282 -9.77 16.82 6.76
CA CYS A 282 -10.48 17.38 5.62
C CYS A 282 -11.88 16.75 5.49
N TRP A 283 -12.00 15.43 5.65
CA TRP A 283 -13.29 14.74 5.62
C TRP A 283 -14.22 15.17 6.77
N VAL A 284 -13.69 15.49 7.95
CA VAL A 284 -14.48 16.11 9.04
C VAL A 284 -15.12 17.44 8.60
N VAL A 285 -14.40 18.28 7.83
CA VAL A 285 -14.96 19.51 7.24
C VAL A 285 -16.03 19.19 6.18
N LEU A 286 -15.81 18.19 5.32
CA LEU A 286 -16.81 17.75 4.34
C LEU A 286 -18.08 17.19 5.03
N VAL A 287 -17.95 16.43 6.12
CA VAL A 287 -19.09 15.92 6.90
C VAL A 287 -19.90 17.05 7.54
N ILE A 288 -19.25 18.12 8.03
CA ILE A 288 -19.95 19.33 8.47
C ILE A 288 -20.74 19.93 7.28
N ALA A 289 -20.08 20.12 6.13
CA ALA A 289 -20.68 20.71 4.94
C ALA A 289 -21.82 19.87 4.32
N ALA A 290 -21.82 18.55 4.51
CA ALA A 290 -22.85 17.62 4.05
C ALA A 290 -24.11 17.59 4.93
N VAL A 291 -23.99 17.98 6.20
CA VAL A 291 -25.10 18.01 7.19
C VAL A 291 -25.66 19.42 7.35
N ARG A 292 -24.86 20.45 7.09
CA ARG A 292 -25.21 21.86 7.21
C ARG A 292 -26.05 22.34 6.01
N ASP A 293 -27.14 23.05 6.28
CA ASP A 293 -27.97 23.67 5.23
C ASP A 293 -27.15 24.63 4.36
N GLY A 294 -27.04 24.34 3.06
CA GLY A 294 -26.26 25.14 2.12
C GLY A 294 -26.15 24.51 0.73
N TRP A 295 -25.42 25.16 -0.17
CA TRP A 295 -25.13 24.60 -1.50
C TRP A 295 -24.27 23.31 -1.47
N PRO A 296 -23.30 23.09 -0.55
CA PRO A 296 -22.51 21.86 -0.53
C PRO A 296 -23.37 20.64 -0.21
N ALA A 297 -24.21 20.74 0.84
CA ALA A 297 -25.20 19.72 1.15
C ALA A 297 -26.19 19.46 0.01
N ARG A 298 -26.56 20.48 -0.80
CA ARG A 298 -27.41 20.30 -2.00
C ARG A 298 -26.67 19.54 -3.11
N PHE A 299 -25.41 19.89 -3.39
CA PHE A 299 -24.56 19.19 -4.36
C PHE A 299 -24.35 17.73 -3.97
N MET A 300 -23.99 17.46 -2.72
CA MET A 300 -23.87 16.10 -2.20
C MET A 300 -25.24 15.39 -2.20
N SER A 301 -26.34 16.11 -1.98
CA SER A 301 -27.70 15.57 -2.09
C SER A 301 -28.21 15.38 -3.54
N TRP A 302 -27.36 15.49 -4.55
CA TRP A 302 -27.70 15.19 -5.94
C TRP A 302 -28.10 13.71 -6.10
N ALA A 303 -29.04 13.43 -7.01
CA ALA A 303 -29.73 12.13 -7.04
C ALA A 303 -28.82 10.93 -7.39
N PRO A 304 -27.88 11.03 -8.37
CA PRO A 304 -26.93 9.95 -8.65
C PRO A 304 -25.98 9.64 -7.49
N LEU A 305 -25.38 10.66 -6.86
CA LEU A 305 -24.49 10.47 -5.70
C LEU A 305 -25.23 9.79 -4.53
N ARG A 306 -26.48 10.18 -4.27
CA ARG A 306 -27.32 9.48 -3.28
C ARG A 306 -27.70 8.07 -3.71
N TRP A 307 -27.94 7.82 -4.99
CA TRP A 307 -28.26 6.48 -5.49
C TRP A 307 -27.09 5.52 -5.28
N LEU A 308 -25.86 5.98 -5.58
CA LEU A 308 -24.60 5.28 -5.28
C LEU A 308 -24.42 5.10 -3.76
N GLY A 309 -24.55 6.18 -2.98
CA GLY A 309 -24.32 6.16 -1.53
C GLY A 309 -25.24 5.25 -0.73
N LEU A 310 -26.50 5.10 -1.16
CA LEU A 310 -27.46 4.16 -0.59
C LEU A 310 -27.10 2.68 -0.87
N ARG A 311 -26.29 2.42 -1.91
CA ARG A 311 -25.81 1.10 -2.36
C ARG A 311 -24.32 0.88 -2.12
N SER A 312 -23.61 1.87 -1.56
CA SER A 312 -22.14 1.91 -1.59
C SER A 312 -21.48 0.69 -0.96
N TYR A 313 -22.17 0.02 -0.03
CA TYR A 313 -21.75 -1.24 0.58
C TYR A 313 -21.81 -2.41 -0.40
N ALA A 314 -22.93 -2.61 -1.11
CA ALA A 314 -23.04 -3.66 -2.13
C ALA A 314 -22.14 -3.38 -3.34
N ILE A 315 -21.98 -2.12 -3.75
CA ILE A 315 -21.02 -1.73 -4.80
C ILE A 315 -19.59 -2.08 -4.36
N TYR A 316 -19.19 -1.72 -3.14
CA TYR A 316 -17.87 -2.06 -2.61
C TYR A 316 -17.65 -3.58 -2.48
N LEU A 317 -18.67 -4.35 -2.10
CA LEU A 317 -18.58 -5.81 -2.05
C LEU A 317 -18.43 -6.47 -3.43
N PHE A 318 -19.15 -6.00 -4.46
CA PHE A 318 -19.15 -6.67 -5.77
C PHE A 318 -18.12 -6.13 -6.76
N HIS A 319 -17.53 -4.96 -6.55
CA HIS A 319 -16.58 -4.42 -7.55
C HIS A 319 -15.31 -5.26 -7.64
N TRP A 320 -14.66 -5.55 -6.51
CA TRP A 320 -13.35 -6.19 -6.48
C TRP A 320 -13.39 -7.63 -6.99
N PRO A 321 -14.32 -8.53 -6.57
CA PRO A 321 -14.43 -9.85 -7.17
C PRO A 321 -14.77 -9.85 -8.67
N VAL A 322 -15.37 -8.78 -9.20
CA VAL A 322 -15.66 -8.66 -10.65
C VAL A 322 -14.46 -8.11 -11.42
N ILE A 323 -13.54 -7.38 -10.77
CA ILE A 323 -12.27 -6.96 -11.37
C ILE A 323 -11.31 -8.16 -11.36
N GLU A 324 -11.01 -8.73 -10.19
CA GLU A 324 -10.00 -9.79 -10.05
C GLU A 324 -10.35 -11.08 -10.83
N LEU A 325 -11.63 -11.42 -10.97
CA LEU A 325 -12.06 -12.62 -11.71
C LEU A 325 -12.43 -12.33 -13.18
N THR A 326 -12.28 -11.11 -13.70
CA THR A 326 -12.57 -10.82 -15.12
C THR A 326 -11.68 -9.75 -15.76
N GLU A 327 -11.05 -10.09 -16.89
CA GLU A 327 -10.34 -9.13 -17.78
C GLU A 327 -11.31 -8.23 -18.58
N TRP A 328 -12.44 -7.82 -17.99
CA TRP A 328 -13.49 -7.10 -18.69
C TRP A 328 -13.21 -5.60 -18.77
N HIS A 329 -13.44 -5.03 -19.96
CA HIS A 329 -13.33 -3.59 -20.20
C HIS A 329 -14.13 -2.80 -19.14
N PRO A 330 -13.56 -1.74 -18.50
CA PRO A 330 -14.12 -1.09 -17.30
C PRO A 330 -15.61 -0.72 -17.33
N VAL A 331 -16.16 -0.35 -18.48
CA VAL A 331 -17.60 -0.05 -18.64
C VAL A 331 -18.48 -1.28 -18.35
N VAL A 332 -18.03 -2.48 -18.71
CA VAL A 332 -18.73 -3.75 -18.44
C VAL A 332 -18.69 -4.05 -16.95
N VAL A 333 -17.51 -3.94 -16.31
CA VAL A 333 -17.34 -4.09 -14.85
C VAL A 333 -18.28 -3.16 -14.09
N ILE A 334 -18.35 -1.88 -14.47
CA ILE A 334 -19.28 -0.91 -13.86
C ILE A 334 -20.74 -1.37 -14.01
N VAL A 335 -21.17 -1.76 -15.22
CA VAL A 335 -22.56 -2.18 -15.48
C VAL A 335 -22.91 -3.44 -14.66
N VAL A 336 -22.01 -4.42 -14.60
CA VAL A 336 -22.21 -5.67 -13.84
C VAL A 336 -22.22 -5.40 -12.33
N THR A 337 -21.22 -4.67 -11.81
CA THR A 337 -21.13 -4.28 -10.39
C THR A 337 -22.38 -3.53 -9.93
N LEU A 338 -22.83 -2.54 -10.70
CA LEU A 338 -24.04 -1.78 -10.38
C LEU A 338 -25.32 -2.62 -10.50
N GLY A 339 -25.37 -3.58 -11.43
CA GLY A 339 -26.45 -4.56 -11.55
C GLY A 339 -26.53 -5.51 -10.35
N LEU A 340 -25.39 -6.10 -9.94
CA LEU A 340 -25.28 -6.94 -8.75
C LEU A 340 -25.63 -6.17 -7.47
N ALA A 341 -25.17 -4.92 -7.36
CA ALA A 341 -25.52 -4.05 -6.23
C ALA A 341 -27.02 -3.73 -6.16
N GLU A 342 -27.68 -3.44 -7.28
CA GLU A 342 -29.14 -3.22 -7.31
C GLU A 342 -29.93 -4.50 -7.02
N ALA A 343 -29.49 -5.64 -7.56
CA ALA A 343 -30.08 -6.95 -7.26
C ALA A 343 -29.97 -7.30 -5.77
N SER A 344 -28.77 -7.20 -5.18
CA SER A 344 -28.53 -7.44 -3.75
C SER A 344 -29.34 -6.49 -2.86
N PHE A 345 -29.41 -5.20 -3.23
CA PHE A 345 -30.18 -4.19 -2.49
C PHE A 345 -31.67 -4.56 -2.37
N HIS A 346 -32.30 -5.03 -3.45
CA HIS A 346 -33.74 -5.39 -3.44
C HIS A 346 -34.04 -6.82 -3.01
N LEU A 347 -33.16 -7.79 -3.27
CA LEU A 347 -33.39 -9.21 -3.03
C LEU A 347 -32.85 -9.69 -1.67
N LEU A 348 -31.72 -9.12 -1.21
CA LEU A 348 -31.04 -9.53 0.03
C LEU A 348 -31.21 -8.48 1.12
N GLU A 349 -30.69 -7.26 0.90
CA GLU A 349 -30.64 -6.22 1.94
C GLU A 349 -32.04 -5.81 2.40
N MET A 350 -32.87 -5.26 1.50
CA MET A 350 -34.17 -4.70 1.87
C MET A 350 -35.13 -5.73 2.48
N PRO A 351 -35.25 -6.98 1.99
CA PRO A 351 -36.11 -7.98 2.60
C PRO A 351 -35.63 -8.43 3.99
N VAL A 352 -34.32 -8.59 4.21
CA VAL A 352 -33.79 -8.94 5.55
C VAL A 352 -33.93 -7.78 6.52
N ARG A 353 -33.62 -6.54 6.09
CA ARG A 353 -33.80 -5.31 6.89
C ARG A 353 -35.27 -5.06 7.29
N ARG A 354 -36.22 -5.45 6.45
CA ARG A 354 -37.68 -5.36 6.71
C ARG A 354 -38.26 -6.56 7.48
N GLY A 355 -37.52 -7.65 7.64
CA GLY A 355 -38.04 -8.89 8.23
C GLY A 355 -38.98 -9.69 7.32
N THR A 356 -38.95 -9.44 6.01
CA THR A 356 -39.82 -10.07 5.00
C THR A 356 -39.10 -11.09 4.12
N GLY A 357 -37.77 -11.21 4.23
CA GLY A 357 -36.90 -12.04 3.38
C GLY A 357 -37.02 -13.56 3.60
N ARG A 358 -38.19 -14.15 3.34
CA ARG A 358 -38.42 -15.61 3.43
C ARG A 358 -37.46 -16.44 2.55
N LEU A 359 -37.08 -15.91 1.38
CA LEU A 359 -36.11 -16.53 0.46
C LEU A 359 -34.65 -16.21 0.81
N ALA A 360 -34.38 -15.10 1.49
CA ALA A 360 -33.02 -14.73 1.88
C ALA A 360 -32.48 -15.63 3.00
N ILE A 361 -33.31 -15.98 3.99
CA ILE A 361 -32.89 -16.83 5.12
C ILE A 361 -32.23 -18.16 4.70
N PRO A 362 -32.83 -19.00 3.82
CA PRO A 362 -32.18 -20.23 3.38
C PRO A 362 -30.93 -19.99 2.52
N LEU A 363 -30.90 -18.95 1.69
CA LEU A 363 -29.72 -18.58 0.90
C LEU A 363 -28.53 -18.19 1.80
N LEU A 364 -28.78 -17.44 2.89
CA LEU A 364 -27.74 -17.09 3.86
C LEU A 364 -27.26 -18.28 4.68
N ALA A 365 -28.15 -19.22 4.99
CA ALA A 365 -27.77 -20.48 5.64
C ALA A 365 -26.89 -21.34 4.71
N ALA A 366 -27.21 -21.40 3.42
CA ALA A 366 -26.39 -22.08 2.42
C ALA A 366 -25.02 -21.41 2.22
N ALA A 367 -24.98 -20.08 2.06
CA ALA A 367 -23.72 -19.33 1.92
C ALA A 367 -22.81 -19.50 3.15
N ALA A 368 -23.36 -19.39 4.36
CA ALA A 368 -22.60 -19.65 5.59
C ALA A 368 -22.12 -21.10 5.69
N ALA A 369 -22.93 -22.08 5.27
CA ALA A 369 -22.53 -23.49 5.26
C ALA A 369 -21.38 -23.74 4.26
N VAL A 370 -21.42 -23.16 3.06
CA VAL A 370 -20.33 -23.27 2.06
C VAL A 370 -19.01 -22.75 2.64
N VAL A 371 -19.00 -21.53 3.18
CA VAL A 371 -17.78 -20.93 3.76
C VAL A 371 -17.23 -21.78 4.92
N VAL A 372 -18.11 -22.23 5.84
CA VAL A 372 -17.68 -23.07 6.97
C VAL A 372 -17.20 -24.45 6.52
N THR A 373 -17.84 -25.07 5.52
CA THR A 373 -17.42 -26.39 5.02
C THR A 373 -16.09 -26.33 4.28
N VAL A 374 -15.87 -25.33 3.39
CA VAL A 374 -14.58 -25.21 2.69
C VAL A 374 -13.45 -24.86 3.66
N ALA A 375 -13.67 -23.93 4.61
CA ALA A 375 -12.70 -23.63 5.64
C ALA A 375 -12.38 -24.85 6.54
N ALA A 376 -13.37 -25.70 6.83
CA ALA A 376 -13.15 -26.94 7.58
C ALA A 376 -12.38 -28.01 6.77
N VAL A 377 -12.52 -28.04 5.43
CA VAL A 377 -11.71 -28.89 4.55
C VAL A 377 -10.27 -28.37 4.48
N ALA A 378 -10.09 -27.07 4.27
CA ALA A 378 -8.78 -26.41 4.27
C ALA A 378 -7.99 -26.65 5.57
N ALA A 379 -8.66 -26.60 6.72
CA ALA A 379 -8.07 -26.90 8.04
C ALA A 379 -7.93 -28.41 8.34
N ALA A 380 -8.60 -29.29 7.59
CA ALA A 380 -8.44 -30.73 7.72
C ALA A 380 -7.27 -31.26 6.87
N ALA A 381 -6.90 -30.55 5.80
CA ALA A 381 -5.74 -30.87 4.96
C ALA A 381 -4.39 -30.59 5.65
N SER A 382 -4.34 -29.71 6.67
CA SER A 382 -3.10 -29.31 7.34
C SER A 382 -2.63 -30.28 8.43
N THR A 383 -2.62 -31.59 8.15
CA THR A 383 -1.95 -32.57 9.02
C THR A 383 -0.46 -32.65 8.67
N PRO A 384 0.47 -32.44 9.62
CA PRO A 384 1.89 -32.46 9.31
C PRO A 384 2.40 -33.88 9.01
N GLU A 385 2.78 -34.10 7.75
CA GLU A 385 3.60 -35.23 7.30
C GLU A 385 4.94 -35.24 8.06
N ARG A 386 5.56 -36.42 8.20
CA ARG A 386 6.74 -36.64 9.07
C ARG A 386 8.06 -36.84 8.32
N GLY A 387 8.10 -36.55 7.01
CA GLY A 387 9.10 -37.10 6.09
C GLY A 387 10.49 -36.44 6.03
N ILE A 388 10.67 -35.23 6.54
CA ILE A 388 11.78 -34.35 6.08
C ILE A 388 13.07 -34.49 6.92
N ALA A 389 12.97 -34.94 8.17
CA ALA A 389 14.06 -34.87 9.16
C ALA A 389 15.28 -35.80 8.93
N GLU A 390 15.33 -36.53 7.81
CA GLU A 390 16.38 -37.53 7.51
C GLU A 390 17.35 -37.11 6.38
N ARG A 391 17.26 -35.86 5.88
CA ARG A 391 18.13 -35.31 4.81
C ARG A 391 19.08 -34.18 5.21
N ALA A 392 18.99 -33.64 6.43
CA ALA A 392 19.76 -32.46 6.83
C ALA A 392 21.25 -32.74 7.18
N GLU A 393 21.63 -34.01 7.44
CA GLU A 393 22.99 -34.38 7.89
C GLU A 393 24.01 -34.54 6.73
N GLY A 394 23.96 -33.70 5.69
CA GLY A 394 24.77 -33.88 4.48
C GLY A 394 25.16 -32.64 3.68
N ALA A 395 25.06 -31.44 4.27
CA ALA A 395 25.17 -30.16 3.55
C ALA A 395 26.36 -29.29 3.98
N ASP A 396 27.55 -29.88 4.18
CA ASP A 396 28.79 -29.19 4.57
C ASP A 396 29.86 -29.12 3.44
N GLU A 397 29.53 -29.52 2.20
CA GLU A 397 30.46 -29.47 1.05
C GLU A 397 29.83 -28.77 -0.17
N LEU A 398 30.53 -27.76 -0.71
CA LEU A 398 30.14 -27.09 -1.96
C LEU A 398 30.15 -28.06 -3.16
N PRO A 399 29.17 -27.99 -4.08
CA PRO A 399 29.11 -28.84 -5.27
C PRO A 399 30.42 -28.88 -6.07
N ALA A 400 30.86 -30.09 -6.45
CA ALA A 400 32.15 -30.32 -7.10
C ALA A 400 32.38 -29.52 -8.40
N TRP A 401 31.31 -29.14 -9.10
CA TRP A 401 31.39 -28.32 -10.32
C TRP A 401 31.82 -26.86 -10.06
N LEU A 402 31.57 -26.32 -8.87
CA LEU A 402 32.08 -25.02 -8.42
C LEU A 402 33.57 -25.14 -8.03
N ALA A 403 33.94 -26.24 -7.36
CA ALA A 403 35.33 -26.52 -6.98
C ALA A 403 36.28 -26.73 -8.18
N GLU A 404 35.76 -27.14 -9.34
CA GLU A 404 36.54 -27.19 -10.60
C GLU A 404 36.73 -25.79 -11.23
N GLN A 405 35.80 -24.84 -11.05
CA GLN A 405 35.96 -23.47 -11.56
C GLN A 405 37.06 -22.71 -10.82
N ASP A 406 37.09 -22.76 -9.48
CA ASP A 406 38.13 -22.11 -8.66
C ASP A 406 39.55 -22.59 -9.04
N GLN A 407 39.70 -23.90 -9.27
CA GLN A 407 40.97 -24.49 -9.74
C GLN A 407 41.32 -24.13 -11.20
N SER A 408 40.35 -23.74 -12.03
CA SER A 408 40.60 -23.40 -13.44
C SER A 408 41.25 -22.03 -13.66
N GLY A 409 41.11 -21.11 -12.70
CA GLY A 409 41.76 -19.79 -12.72
C GLY A 409 43.25 -19.81 -12.33
N ALA A 410 43.74 -20.93 -11.78
CA ALA A 410 45.10 -21.04 -11.25
C ALA A 410 46.16 -21.29 -12.33
N ALA A 411 46.76 -20.21 -12.85
CA ALA A 411 47.98 -20.31 -13.66
C ALA A 411 49.12 -20.98 -12.85
N PRO A 412 49.94 -21.86 -13.46
CA PRO A 412 50.93 -22.65 -12.74
C PRO A 412 52.08 -21.78 -12.18
N ALA A 413 52.34 -21.90 -10.89
CA ALA A 413 53.44 -21.21 -10.22
C ALA A 413 54.81 -21.80 -10.62
N GLU A 414 55.76 -20.93 -10.96
CA GLU A 414 57.19 -21.27 -10.98
C GLU A 414 57.84 -20.98 -9.61
N ASP A 415 58.77 -21.85 -9.19
CA ASP A 415 59.42 -21.78 -7.88
C ASP A 415 60.29 -20.51 -7.69
N GLY A 416 59.97 -19.69 -6.68
CA GLY A 416 60.76 -18.53 -6.28
C GLY A 416 60.58 -18.14 -4.81
N THR A 417 61.60 -18.39 -3.97
CA THR A 417 61.60 -18.01 -2.54
C THR A 417 62.02 -16.54 -2.32
N PRO A 418 61.71 -15.92 -1.16
CA PRO A 418 61.11 -14.59 -1.16
C PRO A 418 62.08 -13.41 -1.03
N GLY A 419 61.69 -12.25 -1.56
CA GLY A 419 62.43 -10.99 -1.42
C GLY A 419 61.57 -9.72 -1.60
N SER A 420 61.37 -9.00 -0.49
CA SER A 420 61.04 -7.55 -0.39
C SER A 420 60.00 -6.94 -1.34
N VAL A 421 58.83 -6.58 -0.78
CA VAL A 421 57.90 -5.60 -1.35
C VAL A 421 58.49 -4.17 -1.26
N PRO A 422 58.33 -3.36 -2.31
CA PRO A 422 58.10 -1.92 -2.18
C PRO A 422 56.73 -1.51 -2.75
N GLU A 423 56.14 -0.48 -2.14
CA GLU A 423 54.78 0.03 -2.34
C GLU A 423 54.70 1.11 -3.44
N SER A 424 53.91 0.86 -4.51
CA SER A 424 53.43 1.81 -5.55
C SER A 424 52.64 1.00 -6.60
N THR A 425 51.53 1.42 -7.23
CA THR A 425 50.73 2.65 -7.15
C THR A 425 49.28 2.32 -7.56
N ALA A 426 48.28 2.86 -6.88
CA ALA A 426 46.88 2.85 -7.33
C ALA A 426 46.23 4.20 -7.00
N ALA A 427 46.47 5.19 -7.86
CA ALA A 427 45.94 6.54 -7.70
C ALA A 427 45.68 7.14 -9.09
N ASP A 428 44.42 7.09 -9.52
CA ASP A 428 43.70 8.23 -10.13
C ASP A 428 42.28 7.80 -10.52
N LEU A 429 41.28 8.46 -9.91
CA LEU A 429 40.02 8.95 -10.50
C LEU A 429 38.98 9.18 -9.38
N ALA A 430 38.95 10.40 -8.86
CA ALA A 430 37.89 10.90 -7.99
C ALA A 430 37.76 12.42 -8.17
N PRO A 431 36.60 12.97 -8.59
CA PRO A 431 36.41 14.41 -8.70
C PRO A 431 36.18 15.06 -7.34
N THR A 432 37.01 16.06 -6.99
CA THR A 432 37.00 16.69 -5.66
C THR A 432 36.01 17.86 -5.57
N THR A 433 35.08 17.80 -4.60
CA THR A 433 34.43 19.00 -4.05
C THR A 433 34.36 18.97 -2.53
N THR A 434 35.16 19.83 -1.88
CA THR A 434 35.25 19.92 -0.41
C THR A 434 34.26 20.94 0.15
N ALA A 435 33.41 20.52 1.09
CA ALA A 435 32.78 21.39 2.08
C ALA A 435 32.73 20.66 3.43
N ALA A 436 33.27 21.26 4.49
CA ALA A 436 33.55 20.56 5.75
C ALA A 436 32.54 20.86 6.87
N ALA A 437 32.14 19.82 7.60
CA ALA A 437 31.54 19.89 8.94
C ALA A 437 32.16 18.76 9.82
N PRO A 438 32.26 18.93 11.14
CA PRO A 438 33.17 18.12 11.97
C PRO A 438 32.59 16.78 12.44
N SER A 439 33.49 15.85 12.73
CA SER A 439 33.22 14.53 13.29
C SER A 439 33.00 14.55 14.81
N THR A 440 32.15 13.64 15.30
CA THR A 440 32.13 13.18 16.70
C THR A 440 31.96 11.66 16.74
N THR A 441 33.05 10.95 17.00
CA THR A 441 33.06 9.49 17.24
C THR A 441 32.34 9.15 18.55
N VAL A 442 31.56 8.08 18.56
CA VAL A 442 31.15 7.38 19.78
C VAL A 442 31.35 5.88 19.54
N GLU A 443 32.18 5.25 20.36
CA GLU A 443 32.46 3.81 20.27
C GLU A 443 31.29 2.97 20.81
N ARG A 444 31.10 1.77 20.25
CA ARG A 444 30.07 0.80 20.63
C ARG A 444 30.68 -0.27 21.55
N PRO A 445 30.29 -0.40 22.82
CA PRO A 445 30.66 -1.54 23.64
C PRO A 445 29.93 -2.81 23.18
N SER A 446 30.66 -3.94 23.15
CA SER A 446 30.11 -5.27 22.91
C SER A 446 29.71 -5.95 24.22
N GLU A 447 28.54 -6.59 24.28
CA GLU A 447 28.22 -7.56 25.32
C GLU A 447 27.63 -8.85 24.71
N SER A 448 28.00 -9.98 25.32
CA SER A 448 27.51 -11.33 25.06
C SER A 448 27.42 -12.08 26.40
N PRO A 449 26.57 -13.11 26.54
CA PRO A 449 25.66 -13.15 27.68
C PRO A 449 26.00 -14.16 28.78
N GLU A 450 25.56 -13.87 30.01
CA GLU A 450 25.41 -14.87 31.07
C GLU A 450 24.02 -14.81 31.71
N THR A 451 23.60 -15.94 32.29
CA THR A 451 22.30 -16.13 32.95
C THR A 451 22.47 -16.26 34.46
N LEU A 452 21.50 -15.77 35.25
CA LEU A 452 20.86 -16.54 36.33
C LEU A 452 19.76 -15.74 37.06
N ALA A 453 18.96 -16.45 37.86
CA ALA A 453 17.78 -15.92 38.54
C ALA A 453 18.06 -15.51 40.01
N GLY A 454 17.17 -14.69 40.61
CA GLY A 454 16.90 -14.84 42.04
C GLY A 454 16.51 -13.62 42.90
N THR A 455 15.20 -13.40 43.02
CA THR A 455 14.48 -13.10 44.30
C THR A 455 14.64 -11.77 45.10
N THR A 456 13.52 -11.43 45.74
CA THR A 456 13.34 -10.67 47.02
C THR A 456 13.66 -9.17 47.11
N SER A 457 12.60 -8.37 46.99
CA SER A 457 12.02 -7.49 48.04
C SER A 457 12.94 -6.83 49.09
N SER A 458 12.81 -5.50 49.24
CA SER A 458 12.19 -4.86 50.43
C SER A 458 11.94 -3.35 50.26
N GLU A 459 11.07 -2.80 51.10
CA GLU A 459 10.65 -1.39 51.15
C GLU A 459 11.61 -0.54 52.02
N ILE A 460 11.59 0.80 51.87
CA ILE A 460 11.07 1.73 52.90
C ILE A 460 11.15 3.21 52.44
N SER A 461 10.11 3.95 52.83
CA SER A 461 9.86 5.38 52.58
C SER A 461 10.83 6.33 53.31
N THR A 462 11.05 7.54 52.77
CA THR A 462 10.85 8.78 53.56
C THR A 462 10.70 10.05 52.70
N SER A 463 9.95 11.01 53.24
CA SER A 463 9.70 12.39 52.79
C SER A 463 9.40 13.22 54.07
N PRO A 464 9.12 14.55 54.07
CA PRO A 464 9.00 15.53 52.97
C PRO A 464 9.75 16.86 53.25
N THR A 465 9.43 17.96 52.55
CA THR A 465 9.07 19.30 53.12
C THR A 465 8.58 20.25 52.00
N ASP A 466 7.60 21.12 52.33
CA ASP A 466 6.95 22.09 51.43
C ASP A 466 7.75 23.37 51.13
N THR A 467 7.40 24.06 50.04
CA THR A 467 6.91 25.47 50.11
C THR A 467 6.18 25.92 48.83
N GLN A 468 5.34 26.96 48.92
CA GLN A 468 4.47 27.47 47.84
C GLN A 468 4.50 29.04 47.78
N PRO A 469 3.69 29.79 46.98
CA PRO A 469 4.16 30.91 46.15
C PRO A 469 3.77 32.31 46.69
N PRO A 470 3.88 33.41 45.91
CA PRO A 470 2.65 33.95 45.31
C PRO A 470 2.79 34.65 43.92
N ALA A 471 1.67 35.25 43.47
CA ALA A 471 1.27 35.61 42.11
C ALA A 471 1.55 37.06 41.61
N ALA A 472 1.26 37.25 40.31
CA ALA A 472 0.66 38.43 39.62
C ALA A 472 1.46 39.72 39.32
N GLU A 473 1.36 40.23 38.07
CA GLU A 473 0.81 41.57 37.67
C GLU A 473 0.82 41.82 36.13
N SER A 474 0.19 42.91 35.65
CA SER A 474 0.05 43.39 34.24
C SER A 474 -0.66 44.78 34.21
N PRO A 475 -0.69 45.60 33.12
CA PRO A 475 0.18 45.83 31.96
C PRO A 475 0.79 47.28 32.01
N PRO A 476 1.14 47.98 30.88
CA PRO A 476 0.19 48.88 30.16
C PRO A 476 0.42 49.01 28.62
N GLU A 477 -0.13 50.06 27.98
CA GLU A 477 -0.35 50.24 26.51
C GLU A 477 0.47 51.41 25.85
N ASP A 478 -0.03 51.96 24.70
CA ASP A 478 0.47 53.04 23.80
C ASP A 478 1.61 52.66 22.81
N GLY A 479 1.64 53.01 21.50
CA GLY A 479 0.77 53.76 20.55
C GLY A 479 1.42 53.74 19.13
N ILE A 480 1.02 54.44 18.04
CA ILE A 480 -0.15 55.27 17.65
C ILE A 480 -0.09 55.59 16.11
N GLU A 481 -1.23 55.63 15.39
CA GLU A 481 -1.55 56.28 14.06
C GLU A 481 -0.66 56.01 12.79
N ASP A 482 -1.05 56.12 11.50
CA ASP A 482 -2.25 56.57 10.71
C ASP A 482 -2.36 55.63 9.45
N SER A 483 -3.49 55.28 8.80
CA SER A 483 -4.54 56.01 8.02
C SER A 483 -4.06 56.65 6.69
N GLU A 484 -4.75 56.61 5.54
CA GLU A 484 -6.05 56.01 5.09
C GLU A 484 -5.81 55.03 3.87
N THR A 485 -6.60 54.73 2.82
CA THR A 485 -7.90 55.18 2.24
C THR A 485 -8.53 54.08 1.31
N LEU A 486 -9.71 54.36 0.71
CA LEU A 486 -10.48 53.58 -0.30
C LEU A 486 -10.99 54.56 -1.41
N PRO A 487 -11.78 54.22 -2.47
CA PRO A 487 -12.62 53.03 -2.79
C PRO A 487 -12.54 52.57 -4.29
N ALA A 488 -13.59 52.07 -4.97
CA ALA A 488 -14.18 50.71 -4.93
C ALA A 488 -15.20 50.49 -6.10
N ALA A 489 -15.59 49.23 -6.37
CA ALA A 489 -16.86 48.74 -6.99
C ALA A 489 -17.10 48.66 -8.55
N GLU A 490 -16.96 47.43 -9.10
CA GLU A 490 -17.99 46.62 -9.84
C GLU A 490 -18.61 47.12 -11.22
N PRO A 491 -19.59 46.43 -11.89
CA PRO A 491 -19.32 45.26 -12.78
C PRO A 491 -20.19 45.09 -14.09
N THR A 492 -19.75 44.27 -15.07
CA THR A 492 -20.54 43.48 -16.09
C THR A 492 -19.56 42.52 -16.82
N VAL A 493 -19.80 41.24 -17.20
CA VAL A 493 -20.94 40.43 -17.68
C VAL A 493 -21.26 40.57 -19.19
N MET A 494 -20.86 39.60 -20.03
CA MET A 494 -21.71 38.80 -20.95
C MET A 494 -20.93 37.79 -21.84
N ASP A 495 -21.66 36.78 -22.30
CA ASP A 495 -21.29 35.57 -23.06
C ASP A 495 -20.93 35.80 -24.56
N ALA A 496 -20.32 34.79 -25.22
CA ALA A 496 -20.80 34.22 -26.51
C ALA A 496 -19.93 33.05 -27.05
N GLU A 497 -20.53 32.18 -27.86
CA GLU A 497 -19.99 30.92 -28.41
C GLU A 497 -19.28 31.05 -29.79
N SER A 498 -18.70 29.93 -30.24
CA SER A 498 -18.29 29.59 -31.63
C SER A 498 -17.06 30.33 -32.22
N GLY A 499 -16.30 29.74 -33.17
CA GLY A 499 -16.32 28.37 -33.68
C GLY A 499 -16.03 28.27 -35.20
N PHE A 500 -15.10 27.40 -35.59
CA PHE A 500 -14.73 27.02 -36.97
C PHE A 500 -14.17 28.12 -37.91
N VAL A 501 -13.00 27.87 -38.53
CA VAL A 501 -12.81 27.52 -39.96
C VAL A 501 -11.30 27.45 -40.28
N GLU A 502 -10.93 26.56 -41.20
CA GLU A 502 -9.58 26.23 -41.67
C GLU A 502 -9.39 26.68 -43.14
N ALA A 503 -8.25 27.31 -43.47
CA ALA A 503 -7.81 27.67 -44.84
C ALA A 503 -6.31 28.09 -44.80
N THR A 504 -5.35 27.24 -45.22
CA THR A 504 -4.83 26.99 -46.59
C THR A 504 -4.03 28.14 -47.24
N ASP A 505 -2.73 27.89 -47.42
CA ASP A 505 -1.81 28.24 -48.52
C ASP A 505 -1.76 29.65 -49.14
N GLY A 506 -0.52 30.17 -49.29
CA GLY A 506 -0.08 30.62 -50.62
C GLY A 506 0.65 31.97 -50.79
N ASP A 507 1.99 31.90 -50.81
CA ASP A 507 2.88 32.54 -51.83
C ASP A 507 3.31 34.04 -51.74
N THR A 508 4.50 34.28 -52.32
CA THR A 508 5.18 35.53 -52.71
C THR A 508 5.71 36.54 -51.67
N GLY A 509 7.05 36.66 -51.64
CA GLY A 509 7.71 37.97 -51.83
C GLY A 509 8.29 38.67 -50.59
N PRO A 510 9.52 39.23 -50.66
CA PRO A 510 10.20 39.78 -49.49
C PRO A 510 9.99 41.29 -49.28
N VAL A 511 9.84 41.69 -48.00
CA VAL A 511 10.14 43.04 -47.52
C VAL A 511 11.06 42.92 -46.30
N THR A 512 12.29 43.46 -46.42
CA THR A 512 13.32 43.30 -45.40
C THR A 512 13.17 44.30 -44.26
N THR A 513 12.68 43.86 -43.10
CA THR A 513 12.87 44.57 -41.82
C THR A 513 13.90 43.86 -40.96
N THR A 514 15.09 44.43 -40.85
CA THR A 514 16.18 43.89 -40.02
C THR A 514 15.85 44.03 -38.53
N SER A 515 15.29 42.96 -37.94
CA SER A 515 15.34 42.75 -36.50
C SER A 515 16.59 41.93 -36.19
N THR A 516 17.35 42.31 -35.16
CA THR A 516 18.55 41.58 -34.74
C THR A 516 18.15 40.36 -33.92
N THR A 517 17.84 39.25 -34.59
CA THR A 517 17.76 37.95 -33.95
C THR A 517 19.15 37.61 -33.40
N ALA A 518 19.24 37.34 -32.10
CA ALA A 518 20.27 36.44 -31.61
C ALA A 518 20.13 35.09 -32.35
N PRO A 519 21.22 34.35 -32.60
CA PRO A 519 21.08 33.00 -33.15
C PRO A 519 20.16 32.19 -32.25
N PRO A 520 19.21 31.41 -32.80
CA PRO A 520 18.47 30.46 -31.97
C PRO A 520 19.50 29.58 -31.27
N GLN A 521 19.45 29.52 -29.95
CA GLN A 521 20.12 28.44 -29.24
C GLN A 521 19.54 27.14 -29.81
N PRO A 522 20.35 26.14 -30.15
CA PRO A 522 19.80 24.84 -30.49
C PRO A 522 18.98 24.39 -29.29
N GLU A 523 17.70 24.05 -29.51
CA GLU A 523 16.96 23.26 -28.54
C GLU A 523 17.59 21.87 -28.55
N THR A 524 18.66 21.71 -27.77
CA THR A 524 19.25 20.43 -27.45
C THR A 524 18.23 19.67 -26.61
N THR A 525 17.36 18.93 -27.29
CA THR A 525 16.51 17.92 -26.65
C THR A 525 17.45 16.93 -25.98
N PHE A 526 17.67 17.08 -24.67
CA PHE A 526 18.48 16.17 -23.88
C PHE A 526 17.73 14.84 -23.79
N THR A 527 18.00 13.95 -24.74
CA THR A 527 17.63 12.54 -24.68
C THR A 527 18.47 11.90 -23.58
N VAL A 528 17.90 11.79 -22.39
CA VAL A 528 18.46 11.00 -21.30
C VAL A 528 18.45 9.52 -21.70
N PRO A 529 19.45 8.72 -21.30
CA PRO A 529 19.51 7.30 -21.62
C PRO A 529 18.33 6.54 -21.01
N ILE A 530 17.85 5.54 -21.74
CA ILE A 530 16.79 4.63 -21.30
C ILE A 530 17.41 3.39 -20.66
N VAL A 531 17.14 3.19 -19.37
CA VAL A 531 17.59 2.05 -18.58
C VAL A 531 16.40 1.11 -18.38
N THR A 532 16.47 -0.07 -18.99
CA THR A 532 15.48 -1.15 -18.77
C THR A 532 15.89 -1.99 -17.57
N VAL A 533 15.01 -2.17 -16.59
CA VAL A 533 15.26 -3.07 -15.44
C VAL A 533 14.48 -4.37 -15.61
N LEU A 534 15.17 -5.50 -15.52
CA LEU A 534 14.61 -6.86 -15.59
C LEU A 534 14.91 -7.59 -14.28
N GLY A 535 13.94 -8.31 -13.74
CA GLY A 535 14.14 -9.01 -12.48
C GLY A 535 12.89 -9.45 -11.74
N ASP A 536 13.12 -9.80 -10.48
CA ASP A 536 12.13 -10.37 -9.55
C ASP A 536 11.45 -9.31 -8.67
N SER A 537 11.01 -9.66 -7.45
CA SER A 537 10.47 -8.70 -6.49
C SER A 537 11.52 -7.78 -5.88
N ALA A 538 12.80 -8.17 -5.77
CA ALA A 538 13.86 -7.27 -5.31
C ALA A 538 14.22 -6.23 -6.37
N ALA A 539 14.15 -6.62 -7.65
CA ALA A 539 14.32 -5.73 -8.78
C ALA A 539 13.30 -4.57 -8.79
N LEU A 540 12.06 -4.81 -8.34
CA LEU A 540 11.01 -3.78 -8.25
C LEU A 540 11.42 -2.60 -7.35
N TYR A 541 11.89 -2.87 -6.13
CA TYR A 541 12.34 -1.83 -5.20
C TYR A 541 13.57 -1.09 -5.75
N ILE A 542 14.51 -1.84 -6.35
CA ILE A 542 15.70 -1.28 -6.99
C ILE A 542 15.34 -0.39 -8.21
N ALA A 543 14.39 -0.81 -9.03
CA ALA A 543 13.91 -0.05 -10.18
C ALA A 543 13.20 1.24 -9.77
N ASP A 544 12.41 1.21 -8.69
CA ASP A 544 11.68 2.39 -8.21
C ASP A 544 12.62 3.43 -7.57
N GLY A 545 13.57 3.01 -6.74
CA GLY A 545 14.63 3.90 -6.22
C GLY A 545 15.49 4.52 -7.33
N LEU A 546 15.83 3.74 -8.37
CA LEU A 546 16.55 4.23 -9.54
C LEU A 546 15.70 5.17 -10.41
N ARG A 547 14.39 4.95 -10.49
CA ARG A 547 13.42 5.81 -11.17
C ARG A 547 13.27 7.16 -10.46
N GLU A 548 13.10 7.17 -9.14
CA GLU A 548 12.98 8.39 -8.35
C GLU A 548 14.26 9.23 -8.50
N TRP A 549 15.43 8.66 -8.16
CA TRP A 549 16.72 9.33 -8.30
C TRP A 549 17.01 9.77 -9.74
N GLY A 550 16.77 8.91 -10.73
CA GLY A 550 16.98 9.20 -12.16
C GLY A 550 16.12 10.37 -12.65
N SER A 551 14.87 10.46 -12.18
CA SER A 551 13.95 11.54 -12.52
C SER A 551 14.29 12.87 -11.80
N ALA A 552 14.74 12.79 -10.54
CA ALA A 552 15.15 13.94 -9.73
C ALA A 552 16.45 14.57 -10.25
N SER A 553 17.46 13.73 -10.55
CA SER A 553 18.74 14.12 -11.14
C SER A 553 18.62 14.52 -12.62
N ARG A 554 17.64 13.95 -13.33
CA ARG A 554 17.44 14.03 -14.79
C ARG A 554 18.58 13.43 -15.60
N LEU A 555 19.26 12.41 -15.06
CA LEU A 555 20.40 11.76 -15.69
C LEU A 555 20.02 10.50 -16.50
N MET A 556 18.85 9.90 -16.24
CA MET A 556 18.35 8.71 -16.94
C MET A 556 16.82 8.60 -16.86
N ALA A 557 16.22 7.84 -17.78
CA ALA A 557 14.83 7.40 -17.70
C ALA A 557 14.80 5.89 -17.42
N VAL A 558 14.07 5.47 -16.38
CA VAL A 558 13.98 4.06 -15.96
C VAL A 558 12.68 3.44 -16.43
N VAL A 559 12.79 2.42 -17.27
CA VAL A 559 11.68 1.57 -17.72
C VAL A 559 11.79 0.25 -16.96
N ASP A 560 10.77 -0.05 -16.18
CA ASP A 560 10.75 -1.20 -15.28
C ASP A 560 9.86 -2.30 -15.84
N HIS A 561 10.42 -3.50 -15.89
CA HIS A 561 9.78 -4.71 -16.38
C HIS A 561 9.96 -5.88 -15.39
N SER A 562 10.30 -5.57 -14.13
CA SER A 562 10.36 -6.56 -13.05
C SER A 562 9.00 -7.21 -12.76
N ARG A 563 9.02 -8.45 -12.23
CA ARG A 563 7.83 -9.19 -11.80
C ARG A 563 8.10 -10.01 -10.54
N ILE A 564 7.22 -9.89 -9.55
CA ILE A 564 7.31 -10.65 -8.29
C ILE A 564 7.43 -12.16 -8.57
N GLY A 565 8.51 -12.78 -8.08
CA GLY A 565 8.77 -14.21 -8.23
C GLY A 565 9.26 -14.67 -9.62
N CYS A 566 9.60 -13.75 -10.53
CA CYS A 566 10.14 -14.10 -11.85
C CYS A 566 11.66 -13.94 -11.93
N SER A 567 12.34 -14.94 -12.51
CA SER A 567 13.76 -14.85 -12.86
C SER A 567 13.94 -14.49 -14.35
N PRO A 568 14.74 -13.46 -14.70
CA PRO A 568 15.19 -13.22 -16.08
C PRO A 568 16.03 -14.39 -16.63
N ALA A 569 16.59 -15.23 -15.76
CA ALA A 569 17.23 -16.48 -16.13
C ALA A 569 16.25 -17.59 -16.55
N GLY A 570 14.93 -17.34 -16.47
CA GLY A 570 13.91 -18.00 -17.29
C GLY A 570 13.91 -19.53 -17.27
N THR A 571 14.28 -20.12 -16.13
CA THR A 571 14.59 -21.54 -15.90
C THR A 571 13.59 -22.52 -16.53
N ALA A 572 14.07 -23.63 -17.12
CA ALA A 572 13.22 -24.62 -17.80
C ALA A 572 12.53 -25.60 -16.83
N GLY A 573 11.98 -25.05 -15.75
CA GLY A 573 11.30 -25.75 -14.69
C GLY A 573 10.29 -24.82 -14.02
N SER A 574 9.07 -25.29 -13.87
CA SER A 574 8.05 -24.67 -13.00
C SER A 574 8.64 -24.47 -11.60
N GLY A 575 8.41 -23.38 -10.88
CA GLY A 575 7.34 -22.40 -11.05
C GLY A 575 6.43 -22.33 -9.83
N TRP A 576 7.05 -22.55 -8.68
CA TRP A 576 6.48 -22.88 -7.39
C TRP A 576 7.41 -22.25 -6.35
N ARG A 577 6.91 -21.85 -5.17
CA ARG A 577 7.73 -21.26 -4.09
C ARG A 577 7.52 -22.04 -2.80
N TYR A 578 8.57 -22.21 -2.00
CA TYR A 578 8.51 -22.88 -0.69
C TYR A 578 7.78 -22.04 0.38
N LEU A 579 6.47 -21.84 0.19
CA LEU A 579 5.60 -21.17 1.13
C LEU A 579 5.19 -22.15 2.24
N ARG A 580 5.65 -21.87 3.48
CA ARG A 580 5.29 -22.55 4.74
C ARG A 580 5.98 -23.88 5.07
N GLY A 581 7.22 -24.09 4.65
CA GLY A 581 8.15 -24.96 5.40
C GLY A 581 7.86 -26.46 5.38
N ASN A 582 7.10 -26.94 4.40
CA ASN A 582 6.72 -28.34 4.26
C ASN A 582 6.83 -28.75 2.79
N ILE A 583 7.52 -29.85 2.47
CA ILE A 583 7.72 -30.34 1.09
C ILE A 583 6.39 -30.77 0.43
N ASP A 584 5.37 -31.06 1.23
CA ASP A 584 4.05 -31.53 0.80
C ASP A 584 2.97 -30.42 0.77
N ASP A 585 3.27 -29.17 1.13
CA ASP A 585 2.32 -28.06 1.01
C ASP A 585 2.21 -27.67 -0.49
N GLU A 586 1.00 -27.75 -1.05
CA GLU A 586 0.73 -27.72 -2.50
C GLU A 586 1.52 -26.64 -3.27
N ALA A 587 2.30 -27.07 -4.26
CA ALA A 587 3.32 -26.24 -4.91
C ALA A 587 2.80 -24.92 -5.52
N SER A 588 1.52 -24.87 -5.92
CA SER A 588 0.73 -23.71 -6.40
C SER A 588 1.33 -22.91 -7.59
N PRO A 589 0.84 -23.07 -8.83
CA PRO A 589 1.50 -22.49 -10.00
C PRO A 589 1.34 -20.97 -10.00
N MET A 590 2.44 -20.23 -9.93
CA MET A 590 2.38 -18.77 -10.04
C MET A 590 2.10 -18.39 -11.50
N GLY A 591 0.85 -17.99 -11.81
CA GLY A 591 0.43 -17.63 -13.18
C GLY A 591 1.27 -16.52 -13.85
N PHE A 592 2.03 -15.77 -13.06
CA PHE A 592 3.00 -14.76 -13.50
C PHE A 592 4.22 -15.33 -14.23
N LEU A 593 4.40 -16.64 -14.28
CA LEU A 593 5.58 -17.31 -14.86
C LEU A 593 5.45 -17.62 -16.36
N GLU A 594 4.23 -17.56 -16.91
CA GLU A 594 4.04 -17.45 -18.36
C GLU A 594 4.14 -15.99 -18.84
N ASP A 595 4.14 -15.01 -17.93
CA ASP A 595 4.36 -13.61 -18.30
C ASP A 595 5.80 -13.40 -18.77
N ARG A 596 5.91 -12.70 -19.90
CA ARG A 596 7.18 -12.40 -20.56
C ARG A 596 7.78 -11.09 -20.10
N ALA A 597 7.05 -10.26 -19.33
CA ALA A 597 7.48 -8.95 -18.82
C ALA A 597 8.94 -8.93 -18.33
N CYS A 598 9.27 -9.83 -17.40
CA CYS A 598 10.57 -9.96 -16.74
C CYS A 598 11.69 -10.63 -17.57
N ARG A 599 11.39 -11.10 -18.79
CA ARG A 599 12.35 -11.80 -19.67
C ARG A 599 12.97 -10.83 -20.68
N ASP A 600 13.95 -11.35 -21.43
CA ASP A 600 14.60 -10.62 -22.53
C ASP A 600 13.61 -10.10 -23.58
N ASP A 601 12.41 -10.69 -23.69
CA ASP A 601 11.28 -10.25 -24.53
C ASP A 601 11.05 -8.71 -24.50
N PHE A 602 11.25 -8.05 -23.36
CA PHE A 602 10.99 -6.62 -23.18
C PHE A 602 12.21 -5.70 -23.42
N ILE A 603 13.34 -6.26 -23.83
CA ILE A 603 14.46 -5.50 -24.41
C ILE A 603 14.04 -5.01 -25.81
N GLN A 604 13.93 -3.69 -25.98
CA GLN A 604 13.36 -3.02 -27.16
C GLN A 604 14.39 -2.18 -27.94
N ASP A 605 14.08 -1.87 -29.20
CA ASP A 605 14.82 -0.91 -30.03
C ASP A 605 14.74 0.50 -29.41
N GLY A 606 15.69 0.81 -28.52
CA GLY A 606 15.73 2.09 -27.79
C GLY A 606 16.22 1.99 -26.34
N SER A 607 16.44 0.79 -25.78
CA SER A 607 17.14 0.63 -24.50
C SER A 607 18.63 0.96 -24.67
N ASP A 608 19.18 1.90 -23.88
CA ASP A 608 20.62 2.19 -23.85
C ASP A 608 21.36 1.23 -22.89
N ALA A 609 20.70 0.87 -21.78
CA ALA A 609 21.18 -0.10 -20.80
C ALA A 609 20.08 -1.07 -20.37
N VAL A 610 20.49 -2.28 -19.98
CA VAL A 610 19.66 -3.29 -19.33
C VAL A 610 20.31 -3.65 -17.99
N LEU A 611 19.62 -3.36 -16.89
CA LEU A 611 19.99 -3.74 -15.53
C LEU A 611 19.24 -5.01 -15.14
N VAL A 612 19.98 -6.09 -14.87
CA VAL A 612 19.43 -7.41 -14.51
C VAL A 612 19.65 -7.64 -13.02
N VAL A 613 18.54 -7.79 -12.29
CA VAL A 613 18.50 -7.94 -10.83
C VAL A 613 17.72 -9.20 -10.48
N ASP A 614 18.40 -10.25 -10.05
CA ASP A 614 17.80 -11.52 -9.65
C ASP A 614 18.39 -11.91 -8.30
N HIS A 615 17.73 -11.47 -7.22
CA HIS A 615 18.25 -11.59 -5.85
C HIS A 615 17.48 -12.60 -5.00
N GLY A 616 16.24 -12.92 -5.36
CA GLY A 616 15.39 -13.91 -4.69
C GLY A 616 14.98 -15.05 -5.62
N ALA A 617 14.44 -14.75 -6.81
CA ALA A 617 13.83 -15.74 -7.70
C ALA A 617 14.77 -16.92 -8.04
N VAL A 618 16.02 -16.66 -8.41
CA VAL A 618 17.05 -17.68 -8.71
C VAL A 618 17.61 -18.43 -7.49
N LEU A 619 17.34 -17.98 -6.25
CA LEU A 619 17.84 -18.62 -5.02
C LEU A 619 16.83 -19.59 -4.38
N PHE A 620 15.57 -19.60 -4.84
CA PHE A 620 14.56 -20.56 -4.38
C PHE A 620 14.80 -21.97 -4.94
N ASP A 621 13.95 -22.91 -4.54
CA ASP A 621 13.87 -24.22 -5.16
C ASP A 621 12.95 -24.18 -6.39
N HIS A 622 13.41 -24.78 -7.49
CA HIS A 622 12.69 -24.95 -8.75
C HIS A 622 12.35 -26.44 -8.91
N LEU A 623 11.26 -26.76 -9.62
CA LEU A 623 10.93 -28.14 -9.99
C LEU A 623 11.44 -28.43 -11.40
N SER A 624 12.33 -29.42 -11.52
CA SER A 624 12.91 -29.85 -12.79
C SER A 624 11.86 -30.43 -13.75
N ALA A 625 12.22 -30.56 -15.03
CA ALA A 625 11.36 -31.18 -16.04
C ALA A 625 10.96 -32.63 -15.72
N ASP A 626 11.72 -33.33 -14.86
CA ASP A 626 11.43 -34.69 -14.39
C ASP A 626 10.58 -34.73 -13.09
N GLY A 627 10.28 -33.57 -12.50
CA GLY A 627 9.45 -33.46 -11.29
C GLY A 627 10.21 -33.54 -9.95
N GLU A 628 11.52 -33.33 -9.95
CA GLU A 628 12.36 -33.30 -8.75
C GLU A 628 12.71 -31.85 -8.36
N TRP A 629 12.79 -31.56 -7.06
CA TRP A 629 13.19 -30.24 -6.57
C TRP A 629 14.70 -30.02 -6.69
N VAL A 630 15.10 -28.94 -7.35
CA VAL A 630 16.48 -28.51 -7.59
C VAL A 630 16.68 -27.06 -7.15
N SER A 631 17.92 -26.65 -6.87
CA SER A 631 18.29 -25.26 -6.54
C SER A 631 19.48 -24.82 -7.38
N ILE A 632 19.97 -23.60 -7.23
CA ILE A 632 21.15 -23.10 -7.97
C ILE A 632 22.46 -23.88 -7.70
N LEU A 633 22.46 -24.75 -6.68
CA LEU A 633 23.53 -25.73 -6.42
C LEU A 633 23.53 -26.91 -7.42
N ASP A 634 22.41 -27.16 -8.11
CA ASP A 634 22.26 -28.20 -9.12
C ASP A 634 22.93 -27.79 -10.45
N PRO A 635 23.80 -28.63 -11.05
CA PRO A 635 24.51 -28.28 -12.27
C PRO A 635 23.60 -28.01 -13.48
N ALA A 636 22.42 -28.67 -13.55
CA ALA A 636 21.49 -28.49 -14.66
C ALA A 636 20.76 -27.15 -14.57
N LEU A 637 20.31 -26.77 -13.37
CA LEU A 637 19.69 -25.45 -13.16
C LEU A 637 20.70 -24.32 -13.40
N ALA A 638 21.94 -24.47 -12.89
CA ALA A 638 23.01 -23.51 -13.14
C ALA A 638 23.34 -23.35 -14.64
N ALA A 639 23.31 -24.45 -15.41
CA ALA A 639 23.47 -24.41 -16.86
C ALA A 639 22.31 -23.70 -17.58
N ASP A 640 21.06 -23.97 -17.20
CA ASP A 640 19.87 -23.29 -17.75
C ASP A 640 19.87 -21.78 -17.48
N VAL A 641 20.24 -21.39 -16.25
CA VAL A 641 20.40 -19.98 -15.82
C VAL A 641 21.44 -19.29 -16.70
N ALA A 642 22.61 -19.91 -16.86
CA ALA A 642 23.68 -19.42 -17.70
C ALA A 642 23.24 -19.25 -19.18
N ASP A 643 22.56 -20.23 -19.75
CA ASP A 643 22.08 -20.18 -21.13
C ASP A 643 20.99 -19.12 -21.36
N SER A 644 20.16 -18.82 -20.36
CA SER A 644 19.25 -17.68 -20.42
C SER A 644 19.96 -16.34 -20.34
N TYR A 645 20.97 -16.18 -19.48
CA TYR A 645 21.78 -14.96 -19.44
C TYR A 645 22.58 -14.77 -20.74
N ARG A 646 23.06 -15.85 -21.38
CA ARG A 646 23.63 -15.80 -22.75
C ARG A 646 22.61 -15.29 -23.78
N ARG A 647 21.35 -15.76 -23.74
CA ARG A 647 20.27 -15.27 -24.62
C ARG A 647 19.97 -13.78 -24.39
N LEU A 648 19.79 -13.38 -23.13
CA LEU A 648 19.50 -12.00 -22.71
C LEU A 648 20.60 -11.03 -23.19
N VAL A 649 21.88 -11.35 -22.93
CA VAL A 649 23.02 -10.54 -23.37
C VAL A 649 23.14 -10.50 -24.89
N ALA A 650 22.86 -11.59 -25.59
CA ALA A 650 22.83 -11.60 -27.06
C ALA A 650 21.72 -10.71 -27.63
N LYS A 651 20.53 -10.66 -27.00
CA LYS A 651 19.44 -9.77 -27.41
C LYS A 651 19.72 -8.31 -27.10
N ALA A 652 20.25 -7.99 -25.92
CA ALA A 652 20.69 -6.64 -25.55
C ALA A 652 21.71 -6.07 -26.57
N ARG A 653 22.78 -6.83 -26.85
CA ARG A 653 23.76 -6.48 -27.89
C ARG A 653 23.15 -6.40 -29.30
N GLY A 654 22.06 -7.13 -29.56
CA GLY A 654 21.30 -7.08 -30.81
C GLY A 654 20.56 -5.75 -31.05
N VAL A 655 20.02 -5.12 -30.00
CA VAL A 655 19.43 -3.77 -30.06
C VAL A 655 20.45 -2.65 -29.78
N GLY A 656 21.66 -3.01 -29.33
CA GLY A 656 22.74 -2.08 -28.99
C GLY A 656 22.78 -1.65 -27.53
N ALA A 657 21.98 -2.25 -26.65
CA ALA A 657 21.95 -1.97 -25.22
C ALA A 657 23.13 -2.62 -24.47
N ARG A 658 23.72 -1.89 -23.51
CA ARG A 658 24.76 -2.43 -22.61
C ARG A 658 24.10 -3.18 -21.44
N VAL A 659 24.70 -4.24 -20.94
CA VAL A 659 24.12 -5.05 -19.84
C VAL A 659 24.89 -4.85 -18.55
N MET A 660 24.16 -4.75 -17.43
CA MET A 660 24.67 -4.75 -16.07
C MET A 660 23.96 -5.83 -15.26
N PHE A 661 24.72 -6.66 -14.56
CA PHE A 661 24.19 -7.62 -13.58
C PHE A 661 24.47 -7.16 -12.15
N THR A 662 23.71 -7.69 -11.19
CA THR A 662 23.88 -7.43 -9.75
C THR A 662 23.98 -8.75 -8.96
N THR A 663 24.86 -8.82 -7.96
CA THR A 663 25.04 -10.02 -7.10
C THR A 663 23.97 -10.10 -6.01
N ALA A 664 23.41 -11.29 -5.80
CA ALA A 664 22.39 -11.52 -4.79
C ALA A 664 22.99 -11.50 -3.37
N PRO A 665 22.49 -10.69 -2.42
CA PRO A 665 22.88 -10.79 -1.02
C PRO A 665 22.40 -12.12 -0.42
N VAL A 666 22.97 -12.52 0.73
CA VAL A 666 22.43 -13.65 1.49
C VAL A 666 21.05 -13.27 2.03
N LEU A 667 20.03 -14.06 1.68
CA LEU A 667 18.66 -13.84 2.15
C LEU A 667 18.55 -14.11 3.65
N LEU A 668 17.86 -13.23 4.36
CA LEU A 668 17.81 -13.23 5.83
C LEU A 668 16.54 -13.93 6.34
N PRO A 669 16.58 -14.60 7.51
CA PRO A 669 15.38 -15.18 8.12
C PRO A 669 14.34 -14.11 8.50
N SER A 670 13.11 -14.27 8.00
CA SER A 670 11.94 -13.45 8.36
C SER A 670 11.68 -13.45 9.89
N TYR A 671 11.34 -12.29 10.45
CA TYR A 671 11.37 -12.01 11.91
C TYR A 671 10.52 -12.92 12.84
N ASP A 672 9.53 -13.67 12.34
CA ASP A 672 8.56 -14.41 13.16
C ASP A 672 8.60 -15.96 13.03
N ARG A 673 9.79 -16.56 12.78
CA ARG A 673 9.93 -18.03 12.81
C ARG A 673 11.16 -18.52 13.57
N THR A 674 10.93 -19.16 14.72
CA THR A 674 11.97 -19.80 15.56
C THR A 674 12.40 -21.18 15.06
N THR A 675 12.47 -21.36 13.73
CA THR A 675 12.83 -22.60 13.02
C THR A 675 13.62 -22.21 11.78
N SER A 676 14.93 -22.46 11.80
CA SER A 676 15.92 -21.95 10.84
C SER A 676 15.99 -22.72 9.51
N ASP A 677 14.87 -23.26 9.05
CA ASP A 677 14.82 -24.26 7.97
C ASP A 677 14.17 -23.66 6.70
N GLN A 678 14.68 -22.51 6.25
CA GLN A 678 14.39 -21.96 4.92
C GLN A 678 15.58 -22.24 3.98
N PRO A 679 15.47 -23.16 3.00
CA PRO A 679 16.60 -23.51 2.14
C PRO A 679 17.19 -22.32 1.39
N GLN A 680 16.36 -21.35 0.99
CA GLN A 680 16.78 -20.12 0.31
C GLN A 680 17.66 -19.17 1.15
N THR A 681 17.71 -19.31 2.49
CA THR A 681 18.60 -18.51 3.36
C THR A 681 19.97 -19.20 3.60
N SER A 682 20.29 -20.25 2.84
CA SER A 682 21.65 -20.82 2.77
C SER A 682 22.59 -19.81 2.07
N PRO A 683 23.73 -19.45 2.69
CA PRO A 683 24.75 -18.63 2.05
C PRO A 683 25.29 -19.27 0.77
N ASP A 684 25.39 -20.60 0.75
CA ASP A 684 25.96 -21.41 -0.35
C ASP A 684 25.20 -21.19 -1.67
N ARG A 685 23.89 -20.92 -1.61
CA ARG A 685 23.08 -20.60 -2.79
C ARG A 685 23.43 -19.24 -3.37
N ALA A 686 23.52 -18.21 -2.52
CA ALA A 686 23.92 -16.88 -2.95
C ALA A 686 25.37 -16.89 -3.47
N GLU A 687 26.27 -17.62 -2.81
CA GLU A 687 27.65 -17.79 -3.26
C GLU A 687 27.74 -18.51 -4.62
N ALA A 688 27.07 -19.66 -4.79
CA ALA A 688 27.04 -20.40 -6.05
C ALA A 688 26.46 -19.57 -7.21
N TYR A 689 25.36 -18.86 -6.97
CA TYR A 689 24.80 -17.93 -7.96
C TYR A 689 25.79 -16.81 -8.31
N ASN A 690 26.42 -16.19 -7.32
CA ASN A 690 27.35 -15.09 -7.53
C ASN A 690 28.68 -15.54 -8.17
N MET A 691 29.12 -16.78 -7.94
CA MET A 691 30.25 -17.40 -8.65
C MET A 691 29.90 -17.62 -10.14
N LEU A 692 28.76 -18.27 -10.41
CA LEU A 692 28.24 -18.49 -11.77
C LEU A 692 28.13 -17.16 -12.54
N LEU A 693 27.60 -16.13 -11.88
CA LEU A 693 27.43 -14.80 -12.44
C LEU A 693 28.75 -14.10 -12.77
N ARG A 694 29.75 -14.17 -11.88
CA ARG A 694 31.10 -13.63 -12.13
C ARG A 694 31.76 -14.33 -13.32
N GLY A 695 31.72 -15.67 -13.37
CA GLY A 695 32.25 -16.44 -14.50
C GLY A 695 31.58 -16.12 -15.84
N LEU A 696 30.27 -15.88 -15.85
CA LEU A 696 29.54 -15.42 -17.04
C LEU A 696 29.95 -14.00 -17.48
N VAL A 697 30.15 -13.08 -16.53
CA VAL A 697 30.62 -11.73 -16.85
C VAL A 697 32.05 -11.75 -17.41
N GLU A 698 32.91 -12.66 -16.97
CA GLU A 698 34.22 -12.91 -17.59
C GLU A 698 34.07 -13.50 -19.01
N GLU A 699 33.23 -14.53 -19.20
CA GLU A 699 32.90 -15.10 -20.52
C GLU A 699 32.46 -14.00 -21.50
N PHE A 700 31.50 -13.15 -21.10
CA PHE A 700 30.95 -12.07 -21.92
C PHE A 700 31.96 -10.96 -22.26
N ASN A 701 33.03 -10.82 -21.48
CA ASN A 701 34.06 -9.78 -21.63
C ASN A 701 35.37 -10.31 -22.26
N THR A 702 35.38 -11.56 -22.74
CA THR A 702 36.51 -12.16 -23.46
C THR A 702 36.98 -11.27 -24.63
N ALA A 703 38.30 -11.22 -24.85
CA ALA A 703 38.92 -10.27 -25.77
C ALA A 703 38.35 -10.32 -27.21
N GLY A 704 37.82 -9.18 -27.67
CA GLY A 704 37.29 -8.98 -29.01
C GLY A 704 35.77 -8.86 -29.11
N VAL A 705 35.04 -9.05 -28.01
CA VAL A 705 33.58 -8.89 -27.97
C VAL A 705 33.20 -7.39 -27.90
N PRO A 706 32.28 -6.89 -28.75
CA PRO A 706 31.78 -5.52 -28.67
C PRO A 706 30.79 -5.35 -27.50
N GLN A 707 30.85 -4.19 -26.85
CA GLN A 707 30.09 -3.80 -25.64
C GLN A 707 30.38 -4.69 -24.42
N PRO A 708 31.12 -4.20 -23.41
CA PRO A 708 31.35 -4.98 -22.19
C PRO A 708 30.06 -5.13 -21.38
N VAL A 709 30.00 -6.20 -20.59
CA VAL A 709 28.96 -6.45 -19.58
C VAL A 709 29.50 -6.02 -18.23
N GLY A 710 28.74 -5.20 -17.50
CA GLY A 710 29.07 -4.76 -16.14
C GLY A 710 28.54 -5.72 -15.07
N LEU A 711 29.18 -5.69 -13.90
CA LEU A 711 28.73 -6.34 -12.68
C LEU A 711 28.84 -5.36 -11.52
N ILE A 712 27.79 -5.21 -10.72
CA ILE A 712 27.84 -4.54 -9.43
C ILE A 712 27.80 -5.63 -8.36
N ASP A 713 28.76 -5.62 -7.41
CA ASP A 713 28.73 -6.55 -6.29
C ASP A 713 27.78 -6.05 -5.18
N THR A 714 26.50 -5.96 -5.52
CA THR A 714 25.43 -5.49 -4.63
C THR A 714 25.30 -6.30 -3.35
N ALA A 715 25.64 -7.58 -3.34
CA ALA A 715 25.76 -8.39 -2.12
C ALA A 715 26.76 -7.74 -1.13
N ALA A 716 28.02 -7.63 -1.55
CA ALA A 716 29.07 -7.05 -0.71
C ALA A 716 28.80 -5.57 -0.35
N VAL A 717 28.14 -4.81 -1.24
CA VAL A 717 27.76 -3.42 -0.93
C VAL A 717 26.65 -3.38 0.13
N LEU A 718 25.57 -4.16 -0.02
CA LEU A 718 24.44 -4.18 0.92
C LEU A 718 24.85 -4.66 2.32
N ASP A 719 25.75 -5.62 2.42
CA ASP A 719 26.35 -6.02 3.71
C ASP A 719 27.03 -4.84 4.43
N ASN A 720 27.75 -3.98 3.69
CA ASN A 720 28.38 -2.78 4.25
C ASN A 720 27.36 -1.70 4.69
N TYR A 721 26.17 -1.64 4.10
CA TYR A 721 25.08 -0.75 4.52
C TYR A 721 24.25 -1.30 5.70
N GLY A 722 24.48 -2.56 6.13
CA GLY A 722 23.67 -3.21 7.17
C GLY A 722 22.32 -3.68 6.65
N TYR A 723 22.33 -4.49 5.58
CA TYR A 723 21.17 -5.18 5.03
C TYR A 723 20.40 -5.98 6.10
N ASP A 724 21.10 -6.53 7.08
CA ASP A 724 20.59 -7.25 8.26
C ASP A 724 19.87 -6.38 9.30
N GLY A 725 19.79 -5.05 9.11
CA GLY A 725 19.20 -4.15 10.10
C GLY A 725 18.54 -2.88 9.57
N ALA A 726 19.31 -1.96 8.98
CA ALA A 726 18.85 -0.58 8.73
C ALA A 726 18.58 -0.26 7.26
N PHE A 727 18.75 -1.25 6.38
CA PHE A 727 18.72 -1.10 4.93
C PHE A 727 17.79 -2.11 4.21
N GLY A 728 17.71 -3.34 4.72
CA GLY A 728 16.69 -4.33 4.32
C GLY A 728 15.37 -4.18 5.08
N ARG A 729 14.31 -4.77 4.53
CA ARG A 729 12.98 -4.91 5.15
C ARG A 729 12.94 -6.09 6.13
N SER A 730 11.92 -6.10 6.99
CA SER A 730 11.65 -7.18 7.96
C SER A 730 11.29 -8.54 7.34
N ASP A 731 11.15 -8.59 6.01
CA ASP A 731 11.00 -9.84 5.23
C ASP A 731 12.35 -10.50 4.90
N GLY A 732 13.48 -9.80 5.07
CA GLY A 732 14.83 -10.32 4.83
C GLY A 732 15.23 -10.43 3.35
N MET A 733 14.43 -9.88 2.44
CA MET A 733 14.53 -10.11 0.98
C MET A 733 14.50 -8.82 0.15
N HIS A 734 13.87 -7.75 0.64
CA HIS A 734 13.70 -6.51 -0.10
C HIS A 734 14.41 -5.34 0.58
N LEU A 735 14.78 -4.32 -0.20
CA LEU A 735 15.25 -3.03 0.35
C LEU A 735 14.07 -2.26 0.96
N ASP A 736 14.34 -1.49 2.01
CA ASP A 736 13.37 -0.49 2.47
C ASP A 736 13.19 0.63 1.42
N TYR A 737 11.96 1.15 1.27
CA TYR A 737 11.65 2.15 0.24
C TYR A 737 12.49 3.43 0.39
N ASP A 738 12.69 3.93 1.61
CA ASP A 738 13.52 5.12 1.87
C ASP A 738 15.03 4.84 1.67
N ARG A 739 15.41 3.58 1.43
CA ARG A 739 16.78 3.11 1.23
C ARG A 739 17.09 2.77 -0.22
N ALA A 740 16.07 2.39 -0.99
CA ALA A 740 16.19 2.17 -2.43
C ALA A 740 16.65 3.44 -3.18
N GLU A 741 16.11 4.63 -2.86
CA GLU A 741 16.58 5.89 -3.47
C GLU A 741 18.06 6.17 -3.10
N VAL A 742 18.45 5.95 -1.85
CA VAL A 742 19.84 6.14 -1.38
C VAL A 742 20.79 5.16 -2.08
N PHE A 743 20.39 3.89 -2.21
CA PHE A 743 21.16 2.86 -2.91
C PHE A 743 21.31 3.19 -4.41
N ALA A 744 20.25 3.71 -5.04
CA ALA A 744 20.33 4.21 -6.40
C ALA A 744 21.26 5.43 -6.52
N ALA A 745 21.19 6.37 -5.58
CA ALA A 745 21.99 7.59 -5.60
C ALA A 745 23.49 7.36 -5.38
N GLU A 746 23.84 6.45 -4.46
CA GLU A 746 25.23 6.21 -4.05
C GLU A 746 25.90 5.05 -4.83
N VAL A 747 25.13 4.12 -5.40
CA VAL A 747 25.66 2.88 -5.99
C VAL A 747 25.20 2.67 -7.43
N LEU A 748 23.90 2.42 -7.66
CA LEU A 748 23.42 1.90 -8.95
C LEU A 748 23.41 2.97 -10.05
N GLY A 749 22.95 4.17 -9.75
CA GLY A 749 22.89 5.29 -10.68
C GLY A 749 24.27 5.67 -11.23
N PRO A 750 25.27 5.93 -10.38
CA PRO A 750 26.66 6.13 -10.81
C PRO A 750 27.21 4.97 -11.65
N ALA A 751 26.99 3.70 -11.24
CA ALA A 751 27.49 2.54 -11.97
C ALA A 751 26.84 2.37 -13.36
N VAL A 752 25.55 2.66 -13.52
CA VAL A 752 24.85 2.62 -14.81
C VAL A 752 25.30 3.77 -15.72
N LEU A 753 25.55 4.96 -15.18
CA LEU A 753 26.14 6.06 -15.96
C LEU A 753 27.59 5.75 -16.39
N ALA A 754 28.40 5.15 -15.52
CA ALA A 754 29.74 4.67 -15.86
C ALA A 754 29.71 3.60 -16.96
N LEU A 755 28.79 2.62 -16.89
CA LEU A 755 28.58 1.63 -17.95
C LEU A 755 28.24 2.29 -19.29
N LEU A 756 27.47 3.38 -19.28
CA LEU A 756 27.11 4.17 -20.46
C LEU A 756 28.23 5.12 -20.94
N GLY A 757 29.21 5.43 -20.08
CA GLY A 757 30.27 6.41 -20.35
C GLY A 757 29.80 7.86 -20.19
N LEU A 758 28.99 8.11 -19.16
CA LEU A 758 28.30 9.37 -18.88
C LEU A 758 28.60 9.89 -17.45
N GLU A 759 29.84 9.71 -16.98
CA GLU A 759 30.36 10.19 -15.69
C GLU A 759 30.52 11.73 -15.62
#